data_AF-A0A4P7N4V9-F1
#
_entry.id   AF-A0A4P7N4V9-F1
#
_cell.length_a   1.000
_cell.length_b   1.000
_cell.length_c   1.000
_cell.angle_alpha   90.00
_cell.angle_beta   90.00
_cell.angle_gamma   90.00
#
_symmetry.space_group_name_H-M   'P 1'
#
loop_
_entity.id
_entity.type
_entity.pdbx_description
1 polymer ?
#
loop_
_entity_poly.entity_id
_entity_poly.type
_entity_poly.pdbx_seq_one_letter_code
_entity_poly.pdbx_strand_id
1 'polypeptide(L)'
;MSSSSASRKSRKSRSGSSVMYTNAVYFPNHHIYKGDTPGQLNYSCISHVFYAHAQVSSDGSVLLSDEWADAGASCDGVKGGLGSLMYLKQKHPHLLVVLSVGGGNSSEIFPHVAASAVRRDNFARSAQGLVDASGLDGIDVDWEYPSDPQQGADFVALLAAARLYLTEDRYILTAALPAGISVLQNINLAMAADYLDYINIKAYDLYGSWTHKCGHHAQLYAKGKDESSGSSTVHYLLSRKVPAKKILLGIPIYGRSFLNTTGPGHRFKGTGGEHGVFEYRQLPRKGTREQVDKGLVAAQCVGGDGGFVTYDNPETVKMKATYCKQKGLGGLFYWAGPADSKDIDYDPVQHLNLLFNHPASVTSIEPVSAALQAHKDGLSTSIVELETEQAYGPSSSLERMQSAQAELAGLFKRIESVRTRALQTERNITTMTADIKRLDGTKRNLTLSMTALKRLQMLTTAYEQLRGLARSRQYRECAGLLQAVLQLMKHFNSYRSIEQIAVLSRNVSELQRELLEQVCEDFELAFAKGDVTAHRPTLVEACQVMDALGDNARARLVTWYVNTELREYRQVFRGNDEAGSLDNIGRRFAWFRRTLKTHEEEHAAIFPPHWRVNETLAAAFCDGTRDDLKGVLERSMRRPDATGKIDVNLLLSCLQETMDFEQSIERRFASEMPRASIDTLSSADERGTHTFNGSISVAFEPYLSLWVESQDRQLGSMIPKYRTQPLIPDDEEFSPQAVIPSAIELFHFYKTTLSQCAKLSTGDRLLDLTKIFSKYLDEYAQQVLLGFLQRGGPQGPATEDTILVLNTADFWHTNTNQLEENIRKRVDPELAVKVDLSSQSDAFLGVASAAVLALVHKVEAGCEGAWREMKNTNWSRMEGVGDQSSYVAELLKHVNNQAEEILPLVVKQQYARAFCDNLVEQMASAYIANIVLCRPVSEMLLDKYVLTKSFESLMSYHTHSNPEGSQYTPSASFVKRVNQIMSRIDPLLKTLQVRASPPEGLVQAYLIHIGDKSDTNFRKILDLKGLRSKADQAHLVELFTIHKEGTAAPGGKQLVMSSPLLTPLMASSGFGGGGAMATNPGLDAASSIGEKLLSAARDTGVTGLGVSIPGGAGGGNPQVNINENLKNIGKFFRRDIGGLGARFGKRDVTPTGSGGADDGGR
;
A
#
# COMPACT_ATOMS: atom_id res chain seq x y z
N MET A 1 4.37 -7.14 -42.05
CA MET A 1 5.16 -6.00 -42.58
C MET A 1 4.56 -4.74 -42.00
N SER A 2 5.11 -4.17 -40.92
CA SER A 2 6.12 -3.12 -40.94
C SER A 2 6.80 -3.07 -39.57
N SER A 3 8.11 -3.34 -39.52
CA SER A 3 8.96 -3.24 -38.33
C SER A 3 9.53 -1.83 -38.18
N SER A 4 9.19 -1.10 -37.12
CA SER A 4 9.91 0.11 -36.74
C SER A 4 11.08 -0.27 -35.81
N SER A 5 12.29 -0.22 -36.37
CA SER A 5 13.54 -0.43 -35.63
C SER A 5 13.83 0.78 -34.74
N ALA A 6 13.62 0.67 -33.43
CA ALA A 6 14.16 1.63 -32.47
C ALA A 6 15.67 1.44 -32.35
N SER A 7 16.42 2.44 -32.82
CA SER A 7 17.88 2.52 -32.81
C SER A 7 18.46 2.36 -31.39
N ARG A 8 19.15 1.24 -31.12
CA ARG A 8 20.04 1.06 -29.97
C ARG A 8 21.17 2.10 -30.00
N LYS A 9 21.11 3.12 -29.13
CA LYS A 9 22.24 4.03 -28.88
C LYS A 9 23.08 3.46 -27.73
N SER A 10 24.25 2.92 -28.07
CA SER A 10 25.37 2.71 -27.13
C SER A 10 25.85 4.08 -26.63
N ARG A 11 26.15 4.17 -25.32
CA ARG A 11 26.74 5.35 -24.69
C ARG A 11 28.19 5.50 -25.18
N LYS A 12 28.37 6.12 -26.35
CA LYS A 12 29.70 6.54 -26.83
C LYS A 12 30.33 7.42 -25.75
N SER A 13 31.55 7.08 -25.34
CA SER A 13 32.39 7.96 -24.55
C SER A 13 32.49 9.32 -25.26
N ARG A 14 31.90 10.35 -24.65
CA ARG A 14 32.16 11.74 -25.06
C ARG A 14 33.60 12.04 -24.66
N SER A 15 34.51 11.88 -25.62
CA SER A 15 35.88 12.35 -25.46
C SER A 15 35.87 13.87 -25.46
N GLY A 16 36.38 14.47 -24.37
CA GLY A 16 36.97 15.81 -24.32
C GLY A 16 36.04 17.01 -24.48
N SER A 17 35.43 17.49 -23.39
CA SER A 17 35.22 18.92 -23.10
C SER A 17 34.64 19.13 -21.70
N SER A 18 35.36 19.90 -20.85
CA SER A 18 35.04 20.46 -19.52
C SER A 18 34.27 19.58 -18.51
N VAL A 19 34.87 19.34 -17.33
CA VAL A 19 34.17 18.78 -16.16
C VAL A 19 32.95 19.67 -15.84
N MET A 20 31.75 19.25 -16.26
CA MET A 20 30.50 19.87 -15.84
C MET A 20 30.08 19.17 -14.55
N TYR A 21 29.94 19.93 -13.47
CA TYR A 21 29.46 19.40 -12.19
C TYR A 21 28.00 18.94 -12.33
N THR A 22 27.65 17.83 -11.67
CA THR A 22 26.27 17.36 -11.63
C THR A 22 25.41 18.32 -10.81
N ASN A 23 24.27 18.72 -11.36
CA ASN A 23 23.27 19.53 -10.68
C ASN A 23 21.93 18.78 -10.77
N ALA A 24 21.60 18.07 -9.70
CA ALA A 24 20.47 17.14 -9.70
C ALA A 24 19.32 17.64 -8.83
N VAL A 25 18.09 17.24 -9.14
CA VAL A 25 16.92 17.62 -8.34
C VAL A 25 16.01 16.43 -8.13
N TYR A 26 15.44 16.31 -6.94
CA TYR A 26 14.36 15.37 -6.68
C TYR A 26 13.00 16.01 -6.93
N PHE A 27 12.14 15.31 -7.66
CA PHE A 27 10.75 15.68 -7.90
C PHE A 27 9.84 14.62 -7.26
N PRO A 28 9.23 14.91 -6.10
CA PRO A 28 8.30 13.99 -5.46
C PRO A 28 6.93 14.02 -6.16
N ASN A 29 6.37 12.86 -6.48
CA ASN A 29 5.13 12.68 -7.23
C ASN A 29 3.91 13.24 -6.48
N HIS A 30 3.90 13.22 -5.15
CA HIS A 30 2.83 13.82 -4.34
C HIS A 30 2.69 15.34 -4.55
N HIS A 31 3.72 16.04 -5.04
CA HIS A 31 3.62 17.47 -5.39
C HIS A 31 2.69 17.73 -6.59
N ILE A 32 2.39 16.71 -7.41
CA ILE A 32 1.43 16.84 -8.51
C ILE A 32 0.02 17.15 -7.98
N TYR A 33 -0.35 16.63 -6.81
CA TYR A 33 -1.61 16.98 -6.13
C TYR A 33 -1.66 18.45 -5.66
N LYS A 34 -0.50 19.08 -5.45
CA LYS A 34 -0.38 20.50 -5.12
C LYS A 34 -0.41 21.40 -6.37
N GLY A 35 -0.53 20.81 -7.57
CA GLY A 35 -0.53 21.53 -8.85
C GLY A 35 0.88 21.86 -9.38
N ASP A 36 1.93 21.35 -8.74
CA ASP A 36 3.30 21.49 -9.23
C ASP A 36 3.55 20.44 -10.33
N THR A 37 4.11 20.86 -11.47
CA THR A 37 4.42 19.98 -12.60
C THR A 37 5.92 19.98 -12.90
N PRO A 38 6.49 18.90 -13.47
CA PRO A 38 7.91 18.86 -13.82
C PRO A 38 8.33 20.01 -14.75
N GLY A 39 7.46 20.46 -15.65
CA GLY A 39 7.71 21.58 -16.55
C GLY A 39 7.98 22.94 -15.87
N GLN A 40 7.69 23.07 -14.58
CA GLN A 40 7.99 24.29 -13.81
C GLN A 40 9.46 24.39 -13.37
N LEU A 41 10.25 23.32 -13.51
CA LEU A 41 11.66 23.30 -13.14
C LEU A 41 12.55 24.00 -14.19
N ASN A 42 13.67 24.58 -13.75
CA ASN A 42 14.63 25.25 -14.65
C ASN A 42 15.66 24.27 -15.26
N TYR A 43 15.36 23.74 -16.44
CA TYR A 43 16.24 22.80 -17.15
C TYR A 43 17.49 23.40 -17.79
N SER A 44 17.69 24.73 -17.71
CA SER A 44 18.94 25.35 -18.20
C SER A 44 20.13 25.03 -17.29
N CYS A 45 19.87 24.73 -16.01
CA CYS A 45 20.90 24.42 -15.02
C CYS A 45 20.80 23.00 -14.46
N ILE A 46 19.66 22.31 -14.61
CA ILE A 46 19.44 20.94 -14.11
C ILE A 46 20.00 19.93 -15.12
N SER A 47 20.84 19.01 -14.64
CA SER A 47 21.36 17.90 -15.44
C SER A 47 20.70 16.56 -15.14
N HIS A 48 20.23 16.34 -13.91
CA HIS A 48 19.56 15.10 -13.51
C HIS A 48 18.26 15.40 -12.77
N VAL A 49 17.21 14.63 -13.05
CA VAL A 49 15.98 14.62 -12.25
C VAL A 49 15.79 13.23 -11.65
N PHE A 50 15.71 13.17 -10.33
CA PHE A 50 15.29 11.98 -9.58
C PHE A 50 13.79 12.06 -9.35
N TYR A 51 13.01 11.27 -10.08
CA TYR A 51 11.56 11.20 -9.91
C TYR A 51 11.25 10.26 -8.74
N ALA A 52 10.61 10.79 -7.70
CA ALA A 52 10.42 10.10 -6.42
C ALA A 52 8.91 9.98 -6.10
N HIS A 53 8.36 8.92 -5.54
CA HIS A 53 8.99 7.63 -5.29
C HIS A 53 8.26 6.53 -6.06
N ALA A 54 8.99 5.55 -6.55
CA ALA A 54 8.44 4.21 -6.79
C ALA A 54 8.48 3.41 -5.48
N GLN A 55 7.61 2.42 -5.37
CA GLN A 55 7.51 1.54 -4.20
C GLN A 55 8.11 0.16 -4.47
N VAL A 56 8.48 -0.53 -3.40
CA VAL A 56 8.98 -1.91 -3.44
C VAL A 56 7.97 -2.82 -2.72
N SER A 57 7.55 -3.88 -3.37
CA SER A 57 6.70 -4.92 -2.81
C SER A 57 7.50 -5.92 -1.95
N SER A 58 6.81 -6.69 -1.10
CA SER A 58 7.45 -7.64 -0.18
C SER A 58 8.18 -8.81 -0.87
N ASP A 59 7.86 -9.08 -2.14
CA ASP A 59 8.52 -10.03 -3.03
C ASP A 59 9.76 -9.44 -3.75
N GLY A 60 10.05 -8.16 -3.53
CA GLY A 60 11.12 -7.40 -4.17
C GLY A 60 10.70 -6.66 -5.45
N SER A 61 9.48 -6.81 -5.95
CA SER A 61 9.05 -6.14 -7.20
C SER A 61 8.99 -4.62 -7.05
N VAL A 62 9.56 -3.87 -8.01
CA VAL A 62 9.49 -2.40 -8.08
C VAL A 62 8.28 -1.96 -8.90
N LEU A 63 7.42 -1.14 -8.30
CA LEU A 63 6.16 -0.66 -8.87
C LEU A 63 6.05 0.87 -8.75
N LEU A 64 5.25 1.49 -9.62
CA LEU A 64 4.85 2.89 -9.42
C LEU A 64 4.07 3.00 -8.09
N SER A 65 4.31 4.07 -7.33
CA SER A 65 3.63 4.24 -6.04
C SER A 65 2.26 4.89 -6.18
N ASP A 66 2.07 5.69 -7.23
CA ASP A 66 0.83 6.42 -7.48
C ASP A 66 0.57 6.50 -8.99
N GLU A 67 -0.21 5.55 -9.53
CA GLU A 67 -0.49 5.49 -10.96
C GLU A 67 -1.18 6.77 -11.49
N TRP A 68 -1.97 7.44 -10.66
CA TRP A 68 -2.62 8.69 -11.07
C TRP A 68 -1.58 9.80 -11.23
N ALA A 69 -0.73 10.05 -10.24
CA ALA A 69 0.30 11.08 -10.34
C ALA A 69 1.36 10.73 -11.40
N ASP A 70 1.78 9.47 -11.45
CA ASP A 70 2.91 9.00 -12.25
C ASP A 70 2.56 8.87 -13.74
N ALA A 71 1.35 8.40 -14.07
CA ALA A 71 0.94 8.10 -15.45
C ALA A 71 -0.38 8.76 -15.90
N GLY A 72 -1.27 9.13 -14.97
CA GLY A 72 -2.63 9.59 -15.30
C GLY A 72 -2.84 11.12 -15.35
N ALA A 73 -2.18 11.87 -14.47
CA ALA A 73 -2.43 13.29 -14.22
C ALA A 73 -2.12 14.16 -15.44
N SER A 74 -2.89 15.20 -15.69
CA SER A 74 -2.58 16.13 -16.79
C SER A 74 -1.42 17.05 -16.40
N CYS A 75 -0.21 16.77 -16.87
CA CYS A 75 1.00 17.52 -16.58
C CYS A 75 1.63 18.05 -17.87
N ASP A 76 1.84 19.36 -17.97
CA ASP A 76 2.58 20.00 -19.08
C ASP A 76 2.10 19.63 -20.50
N GLY A 77 0.80 19.35 -20.64
CA GLY A 77 0.16 18.96 -21.91
C GLY A 77 0.25 17.46 -22.25
N VAL A 78 0.80 16.64 -21.35
CA VAL A 78 0.88 15.17 -21.47
C VAL A 78 0.33 14.50 -20.20
N LYS A 79 0.25 13.17 -20.19
CA LYS A 79 -0.25 12.39 -19.05
C LYS A 79 0.89 11.91 -18.15
N GLY A 80 0.71 12.07 -16.84
CA GLY A 80 1.62 11.67 -15.77
C GLY A 80 2.84 12.56 -15.59
N GLY A 81 3.37 12.60 -14.38
CA GLY A 81 4.66 13.22 -14.07
C GLY A 81 5.81 12.58 -14.86
N LEU A 82 5.80 11.25 -15.02
CA LEU A 82 6.80 10.55 -15.83
C LEU A 82 6.67 10.89 -17.32
N GLY A 83 5.44 10.97 -17.84
CA GLY A 83 5.19 11.37 -19.22
C GLY A 83 5.68 12.80 -19.50
N SER A 84 5.46 13.73 -18.56
CA SER A 84 6.00 15.09 -18.64
C SER A 84 7.53 15.10 -18.68
N LEU A 85 8.20 14.34 -17.81
CA LEU A 85 9.67 14.26 -17.81
C LEU A 85 10.23 13.65 -19.10
N MET A 86 9.57 12.65 -19.67
CA MET A 86 9.98 12.07 -20.95
C MET A 86 9.81 13.06 -22.10
N TYR A 87 8.74 13.87 -22.08
CA TYR A 87 8.55 14.96 -23.03
C TYR A 87 9.63 16.05 -22.88
N LEU A 88 9.97 16.43 -21.65
CA LEU A 88 11.01 17.42 -21.35
C LEU A 88 12.41 16.93 -21.73
N LYS A 89 12.70 15.65 -21.56
CA LYS A 89 13.94 15.01 -22.00
C LYS A 89 14.14 15.10 -23.52
N GLN A 90 13.07 15.10 -24.32
CA GLN A 90 13.17 15.34 -25.76
C GLN A 90 13.57 16.79 -26.08
N LYS A 91 13.14 17.76 -25.26
CA LYS A 91 13.51 19.18 -25.41
C LYS A 91 14.90 19.51 -24.86
N HIS A 92 15.35 18.75 -23.86
CA HIS A 92 16.63 18.96 -23.17
C HIS A 92 17.50 17.68 -23.27
N PRO A 93 18.24 17.48 -24.38
CA PRO A 93 18.98 16.23 -24.61
C PRO A 93 20.10 15.92 -23.61
N HIS A 94 20.49 16.89 -22.78
CA HIS A 94 21.47 16.71 -21.69
C HIS A 94 20.83 16.17 -20.40
N LEU A 95 19.50 16.19 -20.29
CA LEU A 95 18.76 15.80 -19.10
C LEU A 95 18.75 14.27 -18.94
N LEU A 96 19.08 13.82 -17.74
CA LEU A 96 18.98 12.43 -17.33
C LEU A 96 17.87 12.28 -16.29
N VAL A 97 17.00 11.30 -16.48
CA VAL A 97 15.84 11.05 -15.61
C VAL A 97 16.00 9.69 -14.95
N VAL A 98 16.09 9.68 -13.63
CA VAL A 98 16.35 8.51 -12.79
C VAL A 98 15.14 8.30 -11.88
N LEU A 99 14.63 7.07 -11.79
CA LEU A 99 13.51 6.76 -10.89
C LEU A 99 14.04 6.40 -9.51
N SER A 100 13.61 7.13 -8.49
CA SER A 100 13.96 6.88 -7.10
C SER A 100 12.96 5.91 -6.49
N VAL A 101 13.46 4.79 -5.98
CA VAL A 101 12.70 3.67 -5.44
C VAL A 101 12.90 3.67 -3.93
N GLY A 102 11.83 3.80 -3.16
CA GLY A 102 11.87 3.80 -1.70
C GLY A 102 11.37 5.08 -1.03
N GLY A 103 12.18 5.61 -0.12
CA GLY A 103 11.85 6.74 0.76
C GLY A 103 11.46 6.29 2.17
N GLY A 104 11.15 7.26 3.04
CA GLY A 104 10.93 7.03 4.48
C GLY A 104 9.86 5.98 4.83
N ASN A 105 8.88 5.74 3.95
CA ASN A 105 7.80 4.77 4.18
C ASN A 105 8.18 3.32 3.80
N SER A 106 9.35 3.10 3.17
CA SER A 106 9.80 1.77 2.72
C SER A 106 10.86 1.14 3.63
N SER A 107 11.18 1.78 4.77
CA SER A 107 12.22 1.34 5.70
C SER A 107 12.00 -0.06 6.30
N GLU A 108 10.74 -0.51 6.39
CA GLU A 108 10.41 -1.87 6.87
C GLU A 108 10.59 -2.95 5.79
N ILE A 109 10.40 -2.60 4.51
CA ILE A 109 10.39 -3.55 3.39
C ILE A 109 11.81 -3.83 2.91
N PHE A 110 12.66 -2.81 2.81
CA PHE A 110 14.01 -2.95 2.30
C PHE A 110 14.87 -3.99 3.04
N PRO A 111 14.90 -4.08 4.37
CA PRO A 111 15.63 -5.14 5.07
C PRO A 111 15.20 -6.54 4.61
N HIS A 112 13.89 -6.75 4.43
CA HIS A 112 13.34 -8.05 3.99
C HIS A 112 13.65 -8.37 2.52
N VAL A 113 13.69 -7.37 1.65
CA VAL A 113 14.03 -7.53 0.23
C VAL A 113 15.54 -7.71 0.05
N ALA A 114 16.33 -6.87 0.71
CA ALA A 114 17.78 -6.90 0.62
C ALA A 114 18.39 -8.16 1.23
N ALA A 115 17.80 -8.75 2.28
CA ALA A 115 18.30 -9.99 2.89
C ALA A 115 18.17 -11.23 1.99
N SER A 116 17.24 -11.26 1.05
CA SER A 116 16.97 -12.43 0.19
C SER A 116 17.54 -12.28 -1.21
N ALA A 117 18.39 -13.20 -1.64
CA ALA A 117 18.95 -13.19 -3.00
C ALA A 117 17.88 -13.18 -4.09
N VAL A 118 16.79 -13.95 -3.92
CA VAL A 118 15.67 -14.02 -4.87
C VAL A 118 14.95 -12.68 -4.96
N ARG A 119 14.67 -12.03 -3.83
CA ARG A 119 13.99 -10.73 -3.81
C ARG A 119 14.89 -9.61 -4.35
N ARG A 120 16.20 -9.67 -4.10
CA ARG A 120 17.17 -8.76 -4.72
C ARG A 120 17.20 -8.91 -6.25
N ASP A 121 17.17 -10.14 -6.75
CA ASP A 121 17.12 -10.40 -8.20
C ASP A 121 15.80 -9.90 -8.81
N ASN A 122 14.68 -10.14 -8.13
CA ASN A 122 13.37 -9.65 -8.56
C ASN A 122 13.31 -8.11 -8.56
N PHE A 123 13.89 -7.46 -7.55
CA PHE A 123 14.06 -6.01 -7.51
C PHE A 123 14.84 -5.50 -8.72
N ALA A 124 16.01 -6.08 -8.98
CA ALA A 124 16.87 -5.67 -10.09
C ALA A 124 16.17 -5.85 -11.45
N ARG A 125 15.49 -6.99 -11.65
CA ARG A 125 14.78 -7.34 -12.88
C ARG A 125 13.57 -6.44 -13.13
N SER A 126 12.71 -6.26 -12.14
CA SER A 126 11.52 -5.40 -12.24
C SER A 126 11.90 -3.93 -12.42
N ALA A 127 12.93 -3.46 -11.71
CA ALA A 127 13.45 -2.10 -11.88
C ALA A 127 13.99 -1.86 -13.29
N GLN A 128 14.75 -2.80 -13.87
CA GLN A 128 15.17 -2.72 -15.27
C GLN A 128 13.98 -2.68 -16.22
N GLY A 129 12.96 -3.53 -15.99
CA GLY A 129 11.74 -3.56 -16.80
C GLY A 129 11.03 -2.20 -16.83
N LEU A 130 10.89 -1.56 -15.67
CA LEU A 130 10.25 -0.24 -15.55
C LEU A 130 11.08 0.88 -16.21
N VAL A 131 12.40 0.83 -16.05
CA VAL A 131 13.33 1.77 -16.71
C VAL A 131 13.22 1.67 -18.23
N ASP A 132 13.24 0.45 -18.76
CA ASP A 132 13.16 0.21 -20.21
C ASP A 132 11.79 0.54 -20.78
N ALA A 133 10.71 0.20 -20.07
CA ALA A 133 9.35 0.52 -20.50
C ALA A 133 9.09 2.04 -20.55
N SER A 134 9.65 2.78 -19.59
CA SER A 134 9.41 4.23 -19.44
C SER A 134 10.42 5.11 -20.18
N GLY A 135 11.55 4.57 -20.64
CA GLY A 135 12.62 5.33 -21.28
C GLY A 135 13.51 6.12 -20.30
N LEU A 136 13.54 5.70 -19.04
CA LEU A 136 14.35 6.27 -17.97
C LEU A 136 15.84 5.94 -18.16
N ASP A 137 16.72 6.69 -17.51
CA ASP A 137 18.17 6.50 -17.59
C ASP A 137 18.74 5.68 -16.44
N GLY A 138 17.94 5.34 -15.43
CA GLY A 138 18.46 4.64 -14.26
C GLY A 138 17.52 4.53 -13.07
N ILE A 139 18.06 3.97 -11.99
CA ILE A 139 17.41 3.81 -10.69
C ILE A 139 18.23 4.48 -9.59
N ASP A 140 17.52 5.09 -8.64
CA ASP A 140 18.07 5.56 -7.37
C ASP A 140 17.48 4.70 -6.24
N VAL A 141 18.35 4.07 -5.43
CA VAL A 141 17.92 3.26 -4.29
C VAL A 141 17.89 4.15 -3.04
N ASP A 142 16.69 4.49 -2.58
CA ASP A 142 16.46 5.34 -1.40
C ASP A 142 16.09 4.51 -0.17
N TRP A 143 17.04 3.69 0.29
CA TRP A 143 16.97 2.99 1.58
C TRP A 143 17.85 3.69 2.62
N GLU A 144 17.25 4.61 3.37
CA GLU A 144 18.00 5.58 4.17
C GLU A 144 18.64 5.01 5.44
N TYR A 145 18.07 3.98 6.07
CA TYR A 145 18.46 3.57 7.43
C TYR A 145 18.80 2.09 7.60
N PRO A 146 19.87 1.54 6.96
CA PRO A 146 20.42 0.24 7.36
C PRO A 146 20.88 0.27 8.83
N SER A 147 20.20 -0.45 9.71
CA SER A 147 20.35 -0.29 11.17
C SER A 147 21.55 -1.03 11.77
N ASP A 148 22.09 -2.02 11.07
CA ASP A 148 23.17 -2.87 11.56
C ASP A 148 24.11 -3.32 10.41
N PRO A 149 25.30 -3.86 10.71
CA PRO A 149 26.25 -4.30 9.69
C PRO A 149 25.73 -5.38 8.75
N GLN A 150 24.77 -6.21 9.17
CA GLN A 150 24.17 -7.23 8.31
C GLN A 150 23.29 -6.55 7.24
N GLN A 151 22.43 -5.62 7.65
CA GLN A 151 21.65 -4.80 6.71
C GLN A 151 22.55 -3.98 5.79
N GLY A 152 23.70 -3.50 6.27
CA GLY A 152 24.68 -2.83 5.42
C GLY A 152 25.33 -3.74 4.39
N ALA A 153 25.58 -5.01 4.72
CA ALA A 153 26.04 -6.02 3.76
C ALA A 153 24.94 -6.38 2.74
N ASP A 154 23.70 -6.52 3.21
CA ASP A 154 22.53 -6.80 2.38
C ASP A 154 22.23 -5.64 1.41
N PHE A 155 22.42 -4.39 1.84
CA PHE A 155 22.35 -3.21 0.99
C PHE A 155 23.39 -3.28 -0.14
N VAL A 156 24.64 -3.60 0.16
CA VAL A 156 25.69 -3.77 -0.87
C VAL A 156 25.36 -4.94 -1.81
N ALA A 157 24.79 -6.02 -1.29
CA ALA A 157 24.34 -7.15 -2.10
C ALA A 157 23.18 -6.77 -3.05
N LEU A 158 22.25 -5.90 -2.59
CA LEU A 158 21.17 -5.35 -3.41
C LEU A 158 21.73 -4.48 -4.54
N LEU A 159 22.69 -3.61 -4.24
CA LEU A 159 23.37 -2.79 -5.25
C LEU A 159 24.13 -3.65 -6.27
N ALA A 160 24.80 -4.71 -5.82
CA ALA A 160 25.48 -5.65 -6.70
C ALA A 160 24.49 -6.35 -7.64
N ALA A 161 23.36 -6.84 -7.12
CA ALA A 161 22.30 -7.46 -7.92
C ALA A 161 21.71 -6.46 -8.92
N ALA A 162 21.36 -5.24 -8.48
CA ALA A 162 20.86 -4.18 -9.35
C ALA A 162 21.85 -3.86 -10.48
N ARG A 163 23.15 -3.80 -10.20
CA ARG A 163 24.18 -3.48 -11.20
C ARG A 163 24.36 -4.57 -12.27
N LEU A 164 24.04 -5.84 -11.98
CA LEU A 164 24.04 -6.92 -12.99
C LEU A 164 23.02 -6.67 -14.10
N TYR A 165 21.85 -6.12 -13.76
CA TYR A 165 20.78 -5.79 -14.71
C TYR A 165 20.95 -4.37 -15.28
N LEU A 166 21.34 -3.41 -14.44
CA LEU A 166 21.53 -2.00 -14.79
C LEU A 166 23.00 -1.71 -15.11
N THR A 167 23.49 -2.28 -16.22
CA THR A 167 24.90 -2.17 -16.64
C THR A 167 25.35 -0.71 -16.77
N GLU A 168 26.55 -0.38 -16.26
CA GLU A 168 27.12 0.98 -16.19
C GLU A 168 27.23 1.69 -17.56
N ASP A 169 27.38 0.92 -18.64
CA ASP A 169 27.41 1.44 -20.01
C ASP A 169 26.06 1.98 -20.50
N ARG A 170 24.94 1.58 -19.86
CA ARG A 170 23.58 1.89 -20.32
C ARG A 170 22.77 2.67 -19.29
N TYR A 171 22.90 2.36 -18.01
CA TYR A 171 22.07 2.94 -16.96
C TYR A 171 22.87 3.53 -15.80
N ILE A 172 22.27 4.52 -15.16
CA ILE A 172 22.73 5.13 -13.93
C ILE A 172 22.15 4.36 -12.75
N LEU A 173 22.98 4.01 -11.77
CA LEU A 173 22.54 3.52 -10.48
C LEU A 173 23.08 4.44 -9.40
N THR A 174 22.18 5.04 -8.62
CA THR A 174 22.54 5.88 -7.48
C THR A 174 21.92 5.32 -6.20
N ALA A 175 22.39 5.82 -5.06
CA ALA A 175 21.71 5.59 -3.81
C ALA A 175 21.69 6.86 -2.96
N ALA A 176 20.58 7.06 -2.27
CA ALA A 176 20.40 8.16 -1.34
C ALA A 176 20.66 7.69 0.10
N LEU A 177 21.62 8.35 0.77
CA LEU A 177 22.06 7.97 2.11
C LEU A 177 22.05 9.20 3.05
N PRO A 178 21.73 9.02 4.34
CA PRO A 178 21.73 10.11 5.30
C PRO A 178 23.15 10.56 5.64
N ALA A 179 23.27 11.78 6.16
CA ALA A 179 24.57 12.29 6.59
C ALA A 179 25.10 11.70 7.92
N GLY A 180 24.28 10.95 8.65
CA GLY A 180 24.62 10.38 9.95
C GLY A 180 25.66 9.26 9.87
N ILE A 181 26.82 9.47 10.51
CA ILE A 181 27.90 8.46 10.57
C ILE A 181 27.45 7.16 11.24
N SER A 182 26.50 7.24 12.19
CA SER A 182 25.93 6.07 12.88
C SER A 182 25.27 5.07 11.94
N VAL A 183 24.75 5.53 10.80
CA VAL A 183 24.16 4.69 9.75
C VAL A 183 25.24 4.31 8.73
N LEU A 184 26.01 5.29 8.26
CA LEU A 184 27.04 5.08 7.24
C LEU A 184 28.13 4.07 7.67
N GLN A 185 28.41 3.94 8.97
CA GLN A 185 29.37 2.96 9.49
C GLN A 185 28.93 1.50 9.32
N ASN A 186 27.63 1.25 9.17
CA ASN A 186 27.10 -0.10 8.96
C ASN A 186 27.33 -0.57 7.52
N ILE A 187 27.51 0.36 6.58
CA ILE A 187 27.61 0.08 5.15
C ILE A 187 29.08 0.01 4.73
N ASN A 188 29.44 -1.00 3.93
CA ASN A 188 30.74 -1.00 3.25
C ASN A 188 30.73 0.01 2.09
N LEU A 189 30.98 1.28 2.42
CA LEU A 189 30.90 2.40 1.49
C LEU A 189 31.87 2.29 0.29
N ALA A 190 33.04 1.65 0.48
CA ALA A 190 33.98 1.42 -0.59
C ALA A 190 33.38 0.48 -1.66
N MET A 191 32.83 -0.66 -1.21
CA MET A 191 32.18 -1.61 -2.11
C MET A 191 30.90 -1.04 -2.72
N ALA A 192 30.10 -0.29 -1.95
CA ALA A 192 28.92 0.39 -2.50
C ALA A 192 29.31 1.36 -3.63
N ALA A 193 30.41 2.10 -3.46
CA ALA A 193 30.90 3.04 -4.47
C ALA A 193 31.42 2.35 -5.75
N ASP A 194 31.79 1.08 -5.71
CA ASP A 194 32.15 0.32 -6.91
C ASP A 194 30.91 0.02 -7.76
N TYR A 195 29.75 -0.16 -7.15
CA TYR A 195 28.48 -0.41 -7.85
C TYR A 195 27.70 0.85 -8.20
N LEU A 196 27.95 2.00 -7.58
CA LEU A 196 27.16 3.22 -7.78
C LEU A 196 27.85 4.22 -8.71
N ASP A 197 27.09 4.94 -9.54
CA ASP A 197 27.57 6.10 -10.28
C ASP A 197 27.73 7.31 -9.34
N TYR A 198 26.71 7.54 -8.51
CA TYR A 198 26.68 8.60 -7.50
C TYR A 198 26.09 8.11 -6.17
N ILE A 199 26.59 8.70 -5.09
CA ILE A 199 26.03 8.60 -3.74
C ILE A 199 25.45 9.96 -3.37
N ASN A 200 24.13 10.02 -3.22
CA ASN A 200 23.38 11.22 -2.89
C ASN A 200 23.33 11.36 -1.37
N ILE A 201 24.23 12.16 -0.80
CA ILE A 201 24.30 12.38 0.65
C ILE A 201 23.31 13.47 1.08
N LYS A 202 22.28 13.08 1.84
CA LYS A 202 21.30 14.00 2.45
C LYS A 202 21.97 14.78 3.59
N ALA A 203 22.74 15.81 3.23
CA ALA A 203 23.49 16.68 4.13
C ALA A 203 22.62 17.72 4.85
N TYR A 204 21.42 17.30 5.22
CA TYR A 204 20.38 18.07 5.88
C TYR A 204 19.62 17.15 6.86
N ASP A 205 18.65 17.70 7.57
CA ASP A 205 17.94 17.01 8.66
C ASP A 205 18.87 16.52 9.77
N LEU A 206 19.93 17.30 10.03
CA LEU A 206 20.84 17.09 11.17
C LEU A 206 20.17 17.45 12.50
N TYR A 207 19.19 18.37 12.47
CA TYR A 207 18.39 18.80 13.61
C TYR A 207 16.92 18.90 13.22
N GLY A 208 16.02 18.52 14.11
CA GLY A 208 14.58 18.51 13.87
C GLY A 208 13.77 18.25 15.13
N SER A 209 12.48 17.95 14.99
CA SER A 209 11.57 17.69 16.13
C SER A 209 12.01 16.53 17.03
N TRP A 210 12.82 15.60 16.51
CA TRP A 210 13.40 14.47 17.23
C TRP A 210 14.63 14.84 18.08
N THR A 211 15.14 16.07 17.98
CA THR A 211 16.31 16.51 18.75
C THR A 211 15.91 17.27 20.01
N HIS A 212 16.68 17.16 21.09
CA HIS A 212 16.39 17.85 22.36
C HIS A 212 16.68 19.35 22.34
N LYS A 213 17.48 19.81 21.38
CA LYS A 213 17.91 21.20 21.20
C LYS A 213 17.79 21.57 19.73
N CYS A 214 17.41 22.80 19.43
CA CYS A 214 17.41 23.29 18.07
C CYS A 214 18.84 23.47 17.56
N GLY A 215 19.03 23.38 16.26
CA GLY A 215 20.33 23.50 15.61
C GLY A 215 20.15 23.71 14.11
N HIS A 216 21.24 24.00 13.41
CA HIS A 216 21.21 24.22 11.97
C HIS A 216 21.06 22.89 11.22
N HIS A 217 19.86 22.59 10.72
CA HIS A 217 19.57 21.28 10.14
C HIS A 217 20.39 20.95 8.89
N ALA A 218 20.95 21.96 8.21
CA ALA A 218 21.71 21.82 6.97
C ALA A 218 23.12 22.43 7.06
N GLN A 219 23.73 22.48 8.24
CA GLN A 219 25.07 23.07 8.39
C GLN A 219 26.16 22.32 7.60
N LEU A 220 27.03 23.06 6.90
CA LEU A 220 28.20 22.46 6.23
C LEU A 220 29.30 22.12 7.24
N TYR A 221 29.53 23.01 8.20
CA TYR A 221 30.53 22.82 9.27
C TYR A 221 29.83 22.72 10.63
N ALA A 222 30.52 22.09 11.59
CA ALA A 222 30.07 21.92 12.96
C ALA A 222 30.92 22.77 13.92
N LYS A 223 30.35 23.16 15.08
CA LYS A 223 31.12 23.84 16.16
C LYS A 223 31.78 22.82 17.08
N GLY A 224 31.11 21.70 17.36
CA GLY A 224 31.64 20.59 18.14
C GLY A 224 32.31 19.51 17.27
N LYS A 225 33.29 18.78 17.83
CA LYS A 225 33.91 17.62 17.14
C LYS A 225 32.92 16.46 16.94
N ASP A 226 31.93 16.34 17.81
CA ASP A 226 30.94 15.27 17.82
C ASP A 226 29.62 15.64 17.12
N GLU A 227 29.51 16.88 16.61
CA GLU A 227 28.34 17.35 15.87
C GLU A 227 28.42 16.92 14.40
N SER A 228 27.31 16.38 13.89
CA SER A 228 27.23 16.01 12.46
C SER A 228 27.10 17.27 11.59
N SER A 229 27.78 17.25 10.45
CA SER A 229 27.76 18.32 9.44
C SER A 229 28.02 17.75 8.04
N GLY A 230 27.66 18.47 6.99
CA GLY A 230 27.95 18.04 5.62
C GLY A 230 29.44 17.75 5.39
N SER A 231 30.33 18.56 5.96
CA SER A 231 31.78 18.39 5.82
C SER A 231 32.34 17.20 6.58
N SER A 232 31.85 16.91 7.79
CA SER A 232 32.27 15.73 8.56
C SER A 232 31.86 14.44 7.86
N THR A 233 30.66 14.43 7.27
CA THR A 233 30.15 13.29 6.48
C THR A 233 30.98 13.09 5.22
N VAL A 234 31.24 14.14 4.44
CA VAL A 234 32.11 14.05 3.25
C VAL A 234 33.51 13.56 3.64
N HIS A 235 34.08 14.06 4.73
CA HIS A 235 35.38 13.59 5.22
C HIS A 235 35.34 12.10 5.57
N TYR A 236 34.26 11.63 6.23
CA TYR A 236 34.05 10.22 6.53
C TYR A 236 34.03 9.35 5.27
N LEU A 237 33.21 9.70 4.26
CA LEU A 237 33.15 8.96 2.99
C LEU A 237 34.53 8.86 2.30
N LEU A 238 35.27 9.97 2.24
CA LEU A 238 36.60 10.01 1.64
C LEU A 238 37.58 9.10 2.41
N SER A 239 37.53 9.11 3.74
CA SER A 239 38.35 8.22 4.59
C SER A 239 38.01 6.73 4.39
N ARG A 240 36.77 6.43 3.98
CA ARG A 240 36.30 5.09 3.62
C ARG A 240 36.52 4.75 2.14
N LYS A 241 37.42 5.47 1.46
CA LYS A 241 37.82 5.25 0.05
C LYS A 241 36.73 5.48 -0.99
N VAL A 242 35.65 6.19 -0.66
CA VAL A 242 34.68 6.63 -1.68
C VAL A 242 35.34 7.68 -2.59
N PRO A 243 35.33 7.52 -3.93
CA PRO A 243 35.87 8.53 -4.83
C PRO A 243 35.09 9.85 -4.73
N ALA A 244 35.79 10.96 -4.51
CA ALA A 244 35.17 12.29 -4.34
C ALA A 244 34.15 12.63 -5.43
N LYS A 245 34.52 12.37 -6.70
CA LYS A 245 33.67 12.62 -7.89
C LYS A 245 32.34 11.88 -7.91
N LYS A 246 32.17 10.82 -7.10
CA LYS A 246 30.92 10.05 -6.99
C LYS A 246 30.00 10.58 -5.88
N ILE A 247 30.43 11.56 -5.08
CA ILE A 247 29.63 12.09 -3.97
C ILE A 247 28.86 13.33 -4.46
N LEU A 248 27.53 13.32 -4.31
CA LEU A 248 26.67 14.50 -4.49
C LEU A 248 26.22 15.00 -3.12
N LEU A 249 26.40 16.30 -2.87
CA LEU A 249 26.02 16.92 -1.60
C LEU A 249 24.60 17.47 -1.68
N GLY A 250 23.74 17.03 -0.76
CA GLY A 250 22.33 17.40 -0.72
C GLY A 250 22.06 18.79 -0.15
N ILE A 251 21.13 19.51 -0.76
CA ILE A 251 20.63 20.82 -0.36
C ILE A 251 19.12 20.73 -0.12
N PRO A 252 18.61 21.07 1.07
CA PRO A 252 17.17 21.14 1.31
C PRO A 252 16.60 22.43 0.74
N ILE A 253 15.56 22.32 -0.09
CA ILE A 253 14.71 23.43 -0.55
C ILE A 253 13.56 23.62 0.46
N TYR A 254 13.89 23.60 1.74
CA TYR A 254 12.96 23.79 2.84
C TYR A 254 13.73 24.14 4.11
N GLY A 255 13.06 24.79 5.06
CA GLY A 255 13.60 25.09 6.38
C GLY A 255 12.88 24.36 7.48
N ARG A 256 13.64 23.99 8.53
CA ARG A 256 13.07 23.42 9.76
C ARG A 256 12.87 24.49 10.82
N SER A 257 11.70 24.46 11.45
CA SER A 257 11.23 25.44 12.43
C SER A 257 11.30 24.92 13.86
N PHE A 258 11.70 25.79 14.79
CA PHE A 258 11.77 25.52 16.21
C PHE A 258 11.11 26.67 16.99
N LEU A 259 9.94 26.40 17.58
CA LEU A 259 9.16 27.40 18.29
C LEU A 259 9.79 27.75 19.65
N ASN A 260 9.53 28.97 20.11
CA ASN A 260 10.02 29.50 21.39
C ASN A 260 11.55 29.51 21.51
N THR A 261 12.26 29.60 20.38
CA THR A 261 13.72 29.73 20.35
C THR A 261 14.14 30.78 19.33
N THR A 262 15.34 31.33 19.51
CA THR A 262 15.89 32.41 18.68
C THR A 262 17.24 32.06 18.05
N GLY A 263 17.75 30.86 18.29
CA GLY A 263 19.04 30.43 17.77
C GLY A 263 19.41 29.01 18.19
N PRO A 264 20.47 28.44 17.60
CA PRO A 264 20.89 27.06 17.83
C PRO A 264 21.35 26.82 19.28
N GLY A 265 21.23 25.59 19.76
CA GLY A 265 21.62 25.13 21.10
C GLY A 265 20.56 25.31 22.19
N HIS A 266 19.45 26.00 21.89
CA HIS A 266 18.36 26.23 22.83
C HIS A 266 17.38 25.04 22.85
N ARG A 267 16.71 24.81 23.99
CA ARG A 267 15.57 23.89 24.05
C ARG A 267 14.37 24.56 23.41
N PHE A 268 13.64 23.84 22.56
CA PHE A 268 12.43 24.33 21.89
C PHE A 268 11.20 23.58 22.38
N LYS A 269 10.01 24.17 22.15
CA LYS A 269 8.73 23.56 22.53
C LYS A 269 7.77 23.67 21.35
N GLY A 270 7.73 22.61 20.53
CA GLY A 270 6.97 22.55 19.29
C GLY A 270 7.72 23.10 18.08
N THR A 271 7.14 22.90 16.89
CA THR A 271 7.67 23.32 15.59
C THR A 271 6.55 23.99 14.80
N GLY A 272 6.88 25.01 13.99
CA GLY A 272 5.93 25.70 13.11
C GLY A 272 5.95 25.13 11.69
N GLY A 273 4.89 25.36 10.92
CA GLY A 273 4.76 24.85 9.55
C GLY A 273 4.26 23.41 9.47
N GLU A 274 4.05 22.92 8.24
CA GLU A 274 3.56 21.58 7.97
C GLU A 274 4.64 20.56 8.37
N HIS A 275 4.34 19.69 9.35
CA HIS A 275 5.31 18.76 9.94
C HIS A 275 6.62 19.40 10.45
N GLY A 276 6.57 20.67 10.88
CA GLY A 276 7.74 21.41 11.36
C GLY A 276 8.63 21.98 10.26
N VAL A 277 8.12 22.03 9.03
CA VAL A 277 8.84 22.45 7.84
C VAL A 277 8.12 23.61 7.14
N PHE A 278 8.89 24.53 6.58
CA PHE A 278 8.43 25.53 5.61
C PHE A 278 9.18 25.33 4.29
N GLU A 279 8.46 25.27 3.17
CA GLU A 279 9.07 25.24 1.83
C GLU A 279 9.89 26.52 1.58
N TYR A 280 10.96 26.43 0.79
CA TYR A 280 11.85 27.58 0.55
C TYR A 280 11.12 28.79 -0.05
N ARG A 281 10.15 28.59 -0.94
CA ARG A 281 9.25 29.64 -1.48
C ARG A 281 8.49 30.45 -0.42
N GLN A 282 8.45 29.98 0.83
CA GLN A 282 7.78 30.62 1.95
C GLN A 282 8.77 31.29 2.92
N LEU A 283 10.07 31.28 2.59
CA LEU A 283 11.17 31.77 3.39
C LEU A 283 11.83 32.99 2.71
N PRO A 284 12.30 33.99 3.49
CA PRO A 284 12.13 34.12 4.93
C PRO A 284 10.65 34.36 5.32
N ARG A 285 10.27 34.01 6.55
CA ARG A 285 8.90 34.22 7.03
C ARG A 285 8.56 35.72 7.05
N LYS A 286 7.29 36.05 6.78
CA LYS A 286 6.81 37.45 6.77
C LYS A 286 7.18 38.18 8.06
N GLY A 287 7.82 39.34 7.94
CA GLY A 287 8.24 40.16 9.08
C GLY A 287 9.53 39.68 9.78
N THR A 288 10.23 38.70 9.22
CA THR A 288 11.52 38.23 9.74
C THR A 288 12.67 38.64 8.82
N ARG A 289 13.90 38.70 9.36
CA ARG A 289 15.12 38.99 8.59
C ARG A 289 15.96 37.74 8.46
N GLU A 290 16.38 37.44 7.24
CA GLU A 290 17.35 36.38 6.97
C GLU A 290 18.75 36.77 7.47
N GLN A 291 19.46 35.81 8.07
CA GLN A 291 20.83 35.92 8.53
C GLN A 291 21.60 34.66 8.14
N VAL A 292 22.87 34.81 7.79
CA VAL A 292 23.75 33.69 7.41
C VAL A 292 24.88 33.57 8.43
N ASP A 293 24.99 32.41 9.08
CA ASP A 293 26.20 32.04 9.84
C ASP A 293 27.24 31.53 8.84
N LYS A 294 28.21 32.39 8.49
CA LYS A 294 29.29 32.05 7.55
C LYS A 294 30.27 31.02 8.09
N GLY A 295 30.36 30.86 9.42
CA GLY A 295 31.22 29.86 10.05
C GLY A 295 30.66 28.45 9.89
N LEU A 296 29.35 28.30 10.03
CA LEU A 296 28.66 27.01 9.87
C LEU A 296 28.12 26.78 8.45
N VAL A 297 28.02 27.85 7.66
CA VAL A 297 27.39 27.89 6.33
C VAL A 297 25.96 27.38 6.44
N ALA A 298 25.15 28.14 7.17
CA ALA A 298 23.72 27.89 7.34
C ALA A 298 22.96 29.23 7.40
N ALA A 299 21.79 29.28 6.76
CA ALA A 299 20.89 30.42 6.82
C ALA A 299 19.84 30.21 7.91
N GLN A 300 19.35 31.32 8.46
CA GLN A 300 18.32 31.34 9.48
C GLN A 300 17.45 32.59 9.36
N CYS A 301 16.19 32.48 9.77
CA CYS A 301 15.36 33.63 10.11
C CYS A 301 14.66 33.37 11.46
N VAL A 302 14.47 34.43 12.23
CA VAL A 302 13.89 34.36 13.58
C VAL A 302 12.66 35.25 13.67
N GLY A 303 11.57 34.71 14.21
CA GLY A 303 10.31 35.41 14.46
C GLY A 303 9.13 34.84 13.68
N GLY A 304 8.04 35.60 13.63
CA GLY A 304 6.80 35.18 12.98
C GLY A 304 6.18 33.93 13.60
N ASP A 305 5.51 33.14 12.77
CA ASP A 305 4.90 31.85 13.13
C ASP A 305 5.92 30.69 13.16
N GLY A 306 7.16 30.93 12.74
CA GLY A 306 8.21 29.91 12.62
C GLY A 306 9.21 29.87 13.77
N GLY A 307 9.20 30.83 14.71
CA GLY A 307 10.21 30.89 15.77
C GLY A 307 11.62 31.00 15.18
N PHE A 308 12.51 30.05 15.49
CA PHE A 308 13.81 29.88 14.82
C PHE A 308 13.66 28.94 13.62
N VAL A 309 13.81 29.45 12.40
CA VAL A 309 13.80 28.64 11.18
C VAL A 309 15.19 28.65 10.55
N THR A 310 15.71 27.48 10.19
CA THR A 310 17.03 27.33 9.56
C THR A 310 16.92 26.53 8.26
N TYR A 311 17.68 26.94 7.25
CA TYR A 311 17.59 26.49 5.86
C TYR A 311 18.87 26.83 5.08
N ASP A 312 18.89 26.51 3.79
CA ASP A 312 19.88 27.02 2.83
C ASP A 312 19.29 28.13 1.96
N ASN A 313 20.09 29.17 1.71
CA ASN A 313 19.77 30.25 0.78
C ASN A 313 20.82 30.31 -0.36
N PRO A 314 20.65 31.14 -1.41
CA PRO A 314 21.60 31.23 -2.52
C PRO A 314 23.05 31.52 -2.08
N GLU A 315 23.27 32.27 -1.00
CA GLU A 315 24.61 32.53 -0.47
C GLU A 315 25.23 31.25 0.12
N THR A 316 24.51 30.52 0.98
CA THR A 316 25.01 29.26 1.56
C THR A 316 25.18 28.17 0.52
N VAL A 317 24.28 28.09 -0.46
CA VAL A 317 24.40 27.17 -1.61
C VAL A 317 25.63 27.49 -2.44
N LYS A 318 25.95 28.77 -2.70
CA LYS A 318 27.18 29.18 -3.38
C LYS A 318 28.43 28.79 -2.60
N MET A 319 28.41 28.92 -1.27
CA MET A 319 29.49 28.47 -0.40
C MET A 319 29.66 26.94 -0.44
N LYS A 320 28.57 26.17 -0.39
CA LYS A 320 28.57 24.71 -0.51
C LYS A 320 29.02 24.23 -1.90
N ALA A 321 28.62 24.92 -2.96
CA ALA A 321 29.11 24.66 -4.32
C ALA A 321 30.62 24.89 -4.41
N THR A 322 31.13 25.96 -3.78
CA THR A 322 32.57 26.23 -3.70
C THR A 322 33.31 25.14 -2.92
N TYR A 323 32.74 24.68 -1.81
CA TYR A 323 33.26 23.53 -1.06
C TYR A 323 33.32 22.26 -1.92
N CYS A 324 32.26 21.96 -2.68
CA CYS A 324 32.23 20.81 -3.60
C CYS A 324 33.35 20.92 -4.65
N LYS A 325 33.57 22.11 -5.23
CA LYS A 325 34.68 22.36 -6.16
C LYS A 325 36.04 22.13 -5.50
N GLN A 326 36.27 22.67 -4.31
CA GLN A 326 37.53 22.53 -3.57
C GLN A 326 37.84 21.08 -3.18
N LYS A 327 36.82 20.29 -2.84
CA LYS A 327 36.96 18.88 -2.47
C LYS A 327 36.89 17.92 -3.66
N GLY A 328 36.66 18.42 -4.87
CA GLY A 328 36.53 17.60 -6.08
C GLY A 328 35.32 16.67 -6.06
N LEU A 329 34.21 17.11 -5.44
CA LEU A 329 32.97 16.34 -5.38
C LEU A 329 32.25 16.33 -6.74
N GLY A 330 31.34 15.38 -6.93
CA GLY A 330 30.58 15.21 -8.18
C GLY A 330 29.63 16.37 -8.48
N GLY A 331 29.13 17.04 -7.44
CA GLY A 331 28.20 18.17 -7.57
C GLY A 331 27.21 18.27 -6.41
N LEU A 332 26.06 18.88 -6.69
CA LEU A 332 24.97 19.10 -5.74
C LEU A 332 23.70 18.38 -6.18
N PHE A 333 22.86 18.01 -5.22
CA PHE A 333 21.47 17.68 -5.49
C PHE A 333 20.53 18.42 -4.55
N TYR A 334 19.27 18.60 -4.96
CA TYR A 334 18.30 19.41 -4.25
C TYR A 334 17.02 18.61 -3.91
N TRP A 335 16.53 18.73 -2.69
CA TRP A 335 15.26 18.12 -2.22
C TRP A 335 14.34 19.18 -1.61
N ALA A 336 13.16 19.49 -2.15
CA ALA A 336 12.54 19.02 -3.40
C ALA A 336 12.34 20.19 -4.37
N GLY A 337 12.59 19.96 -5.66
CA GLY A 337 12.58 21.00 -6.70
C GLY A 337 11.36 21.92 -6.71
N PRO A 338 10.12 21.39 -6.61
CA PRO A 338 8.92 22.23 -6.59
C PRO A 338 8.87 23.27 -5.47
N ALA A 339 9.55 23.04 -4.35
CA ALA A 339 9.54 23.94 -3.19
C ALA A 339 10.34 25.23 -3.40
N ASP A 340 11.03 25.37 -4.54
CA ASP A 340 11.83 26.55 -4.87
C ASP A 340 10.97 27.80 -5.10
N SER A 341 11.57 28.98 -4.93
CA SER A 341 10.86 30.24 -5.20
C SER A 341 10.63 30.42 -6.69
N LYS A 342 9.44 30.91 -7.05
CA LYS A 342 9.06 31.21 -8.44
C LYS A 342 9.53 32.60 -8.91
N ASP A 343 10.31 33.31 -8.09
CA ASP A 343 10.75 34.68 -8.38
C ASP A 343 11.67 34.77 -9.59
N ILE A 344 11.05 34.90 -10.77
CA ILE A 344 11.65 35.46 -11.98
C ILE A 344 11.16 36.90 -12.20
N ASP A 345 10.12 37.37 -11.50
CA ASP A 345 9.59 38.73 -11.65
C ASP A 345 10.07 39.66 -10.53
N TYR A 346 11.23 40.28 -10.74
CA TYR A 346 11.57 41.52 -10.05
C TYR A 346 10.61 42.62 -10.51
N ASP A 347 9.64 43.00 -9.69
CA ASP A 347 8.77 44.15 -9.93
C ASP A 347 9.38 45.43 -9.33
N PRO A 348 10.01 46.30 -10.14
CA PRO A 348 10.62 47.53 -9.65
C PRO A 348 9.60 48.48 -9.02
N VAL A 349 8.32 48.41 -9.39
CA VAL A 349 7.27 49.30 -8.89
C VAL A 349 6.91 48.94 -7.46
N GLN A 350 6.83 47.65 -7.13
CA GLN A 350 6.58 47.18 -5.77
C GLN A 350 7.73 47.54 -4.82
N HIS A 351 8.97 47.42 -5.29
CA HIS A 351 10.17 47.79 -4.53
C HIS A 351 10.27 49.31 -4.32
N LEU A 352 9.92 50.11 -5.32
CA LEU A 352 9.84 51.58 -5.21
C LEU A 352 8.74 52.01 -4.24
N ASN A 353 7.55 51.39 -4.29
CA ASN A 353 6.46 51.69 -3.36
C ASN A 353 6.80 51.30 -1.90
N LEU A 354 7.65 50.29 -1.69
CA LEU A 354 8.18 49.93 -0.38
C LEU A 354 9.20 50.97 0.15
N LEU A 355 10.02 51.54 -0.73
CA LEU A 355 10.99 52.59 -0.37
C LEU A 355 10.32 53.95 -0.13
N PHE A 356 9.22 54.25 -0.82
CA PHE A 356 8.48 55.52 -0.72
C PHE A 356 7.06 55.32 -0.19
N ASN A 357 6.94 54.70 0.98
CA ASN A 357 5.66 54.30 1.58
C ASN A 357 4.85 55.44 2.26
N HIS A 358 5.37 56.68 2.30
CA HIS A 358 4.73 57.82 2.99
C HIS A 358 4.88 59.13 2.17
N PRO A 359 3.93 60.08 2.23
CA PRO A 359 4.01 61.35 1.49
C PRO A 359 5.23 62.23 1.84
N ALA A 360 5.80 62.04 3.03
CA ALA A 360 7.04 62.71 3.47
C ALA A 360 8.30 62.11 2.82
N SER A 361 8.21 60.94 2.18
CA SER A 361 9.31 60.30 1.46
C SER A 361 9.53 60.90 0.06
N VAL A 362 8.63 61.80 -0.38
CA VAL A 362 8.71 62.50 -1.67
C VAL A 362 9.90 63.47 -1.71
N THR A 363 10.26 64.07 -0.57
CA THR A 363 11.48 64.89 -0.45
C THR A 363 12.77 64.05 -0.57
N SER A 364 12.69 62.74 -0.36
CA SER A 364 13.80 61.80 -0.52
C SER A 364 13.96 61.30 -1.96
N ILE A 365 13.06 61.66 -2.88
CA ILE A 365 13.13 61.23 -4.28
C ILE A 365 14.35 61.79 -4.98
N GLU A 366 14.68 63.07 -4.76
CA GLU A 366 15.89 63.67 -5.35
C GLU A 366 17.18 62.96 -4.90
N PRO A 367 17.44 62.74 -3.60
CA PRO A 367 18.65 62.05 -3.17
C PRO A 367 18.67 60.57 -3.55
N VAL A 368 17.52 59.87 -3.59
CA VAL A 368 17.46 58.47 -4.04
C VAL A 368 17.61 58.37 -5.56
N SER A 369 17.03 59.29 -6.32
CA SER A 369 17.23 59.40 -7.77
C SER A 369 18.69 59.73 -8.06
N ALA A 370 19.30 60.66 -7.32
CA ALA A 370 20.72 60.99 -7.45
C ALA A 370 21.63 59.81 -7.08
N ALA A 371 21.28 59.03 -6.05
CA ALA A 371 22.00 57.82 -5.69
C ALA A 371 21.84 56.70 -6.73
N LEU A 372 20.64 56.53 -7.30
CA LEU A 372 20.39 55.59 -8.40
C LEU A 372 21.05 56.05 -9.70
N GLN A 373 21.09 57.35 -9.98
CA GLN A 373 21.85 57.92 -11.09
C GLN A 373 23.34 57.67 -10.86
N ALA A 374 23.87 57.98 -9.68
CA ALA A 374 25.27 57.72 -9.33
C ALA A 374 25.62 56.23 -9.36
N HIS A 375 24.69 55.35 -9.00
CA HIS A 375 24.88 53.91 -9.08
C HIS A 375 24.76 53.38 -10.51
N LYS A 376 23.85 53.94 -11.32
CA LYS A 376 23.72 53.64 -12.76
C LYS A 376 24.93 54.14 -13.54
N ASP A 377 25.42 55.33 -13.21
CA ASP A 377 26.60 55.94 -13.79
C ASP A 377 27.85 55.22 -13.28
N GLY A 378 27.88 54.79 -12.03
CA GLY A 378 28.93 53.91 -11.49
C GLY A 378 28.92 52.53 -12.11
N LEU A 379 27.75 51.95 -12.41
CA LEU A 379 27.62 50.71 -13.17
C LEU A 379 27.99 50.90 -14.63
N SER A 380 27.59 52.01 -15.25
CA SER A 380 27.95 52.31 -16.64
C SER A 380 29.44 52.59 -16.74
N THR A 381 30.04 53.22 -15.73
CA THR A 381 31.49 53.41 -15.62
C THR A 381 32.19 52.10 -15.32
N SER A 382 31.65 51.23 -14.47
CA SER A 382 32.18 49.87 -14.26
C SER A 382 32.04 49.00 -15.50
N ILE A 383 30.94 49.11 -16.24
CA ILE A 383 30.71 48.37 -17.49
C ILE A 383 31.64 48.91 -18.56
N VAL A 384 31.81 50.23 -18.67
CA VAL A 384 32.77 50.84 -19.58
C VAL A 384 34.20 50.56 -19.13
N GLU A 385 34.52 50.49 -17.84
CA GLU A 385 35.82 50.06 -17.30
C GLU A 385 36.07 48.58 -17.57
N LEU A 386 35.05 47.72 -17.44
CA LEU A 386 35.15 46.30 -17.76
C LEU A 386 35.20 46.07 -19.28
N GLU A 387 34.46 46.84 -20.06
CA GLU A 387 34.47 46.83 -21.53
C GLU A 387 35.75 47.47 -22.07
N THR A 388 36.34 48.44 -21.39
CA THR A 388 37.66 49.01 -21.73
C THR A 388 38.81 48.16 -21.18
N GLU A 389 38.65 47.44 -20.07
CA GLU A 389 39.54 46.33 -19.68
C GLU A 389 39.47 45.20 -20.71
N GLN A 390 38.28 44.95 -21.27
CA GLN A 390 38.04 43.93 -22.30
C GLN A 390 38.45 44.39 -23.72
N ALA A 391 38.37 45.69 -24.04
CA ALA A 391 38.65 46.25 -25.37
C ALA A 391 40.03 46.94 -25.48
N TYR A 392 40.53 47.58 -24.41
CA TYR A 392 41.85 48.23 -24.31
C TYR A 392 42.83 47.48 -23.40
N GLY A 393 42.52 46.25 -23.03
CA GLY A 393 43.48 45.27 -22.54
C GLY A 393 44.72 44.98 -23.41
N PRO A 394 44.94 45.41 -24.68
CA PRO A 394 46.15 45.02 -25.42
C PRO A 394 47.46 45.62 -24.90
N SER A 395 47.48 46.72 -24.14
CA SER A 395 48.75 47.34 -23.72
C SER A 395 49.30 46.77 -22.40
N SER A 396 48.48 46.16 -21.56
CA SER A 396 48.93 45.41 -20.38
C SER A 396 48.88 43.90 -20.59
N SER A 397 47.99 43.40 -21.44
CA SER A 397 47.97 41.97 -21.75
C SER A 397 49.14 41.58 -22.62
N LEU A 398 49.70 42.42 -23.50
CA LEU A 398 50.87 41.98 -24.27
C LEU A 398 52.13 41.85 -23.41
N GLU A 399 52.38 42.75 -22.45
CA GLU A 399 53.49 42.62 -21.49
C GLU A 399 53.23 41.55 -20.42
N ARG A 400 52.01 41.41 -19.89
CA ARG A 400 51.68 40.33 -18.95
C ARG A 400 51.56 38.98 -19.64
N MET A 401 51.14 38.92 -20.90
CA MET A 401 51.08 37.70 -21.71
C MET A 401 52.44 37.38 -22.30
N GLN A 402 53.35 38.34 -22.55
CA GLN A 402 54.75 38.06 -22.88
C GLN A 402 55.54 37.68 -21.63
N SER A 403 55.31 38.30 -20.47
CA SER A 403 55.91 37.91 -19.20
C SER A 403 55.35 36.58 -18.72
N ALA A 404 54.04 36.37 -18.81
CA ALA A 404 53.42 35.09 -18.51
C ALA A 404 53.69 34.06 -19.61
N GLN A 405 53.91 34.42 -20.89
CA GLN A 405 54.43 33.49 -21.91
C GLN A 405 55.91 33.19 -21.69
N ALA A 406 56.71 34.11 -21.14
CA ALA A 406 58.12 33.87 -20.83
C ALA A 406 58.26 33.03 -19.55
N GLU A 407 57.40 33.28 -18.54
CA GLU A 407 57.28 32.44 -17.35
C GLU A 407 56.60 31.12 -17.66
N LEU A 408 55.55 31.08 -18.48
CA LEU A 408 54.97 29.83 -18.99
C LEU A 408 55.95 29.11 -19.89
N ALA A 409 56.73 29.79 -20.74
CA ALA A 409 57.77 29.14 -21.54
C ALA A 409 58.91 28.64 -20.64
N GLY A 410 59.27 29.35 -19.58
CA GLY A 410 60.24 28.91 -18.58
C GLY A 410 59.71 27.75 -17.73
N LEU A 411 58.43 27.78 -17.38
CA LEU A 411 57.72 26.73 -16.66
C LEU A 411 57.49 25.52 -17.55
N PHE A 412 57.12 25.70 -18.83
CA PHE A 412 57.04 24.66 -19.83
C PHE A 412 58.43 24.11 -20.11
N LYS A 413 59.49 24.91 -20.17
CA LYS A 413 60.85 24.40 -20.33
C LYS A 413 61.35 23.66 -19.09
N ARG A 414 60.93 24.05 -17.88
CA ARG A 414 61.19 23.30 -16.63
C ARG A 414 60.34 22.05 -16.52
N ILE A 415 59.06 22.10 -16.86
CA ILE A 415 58.14 20.97 -16.89
C ILE A 415 58.57 20.02 -17.99
N GLU A 416 59.03 20.49 -19.14
CA GLU A 416 59.55 19.71 -20.25
C GLU A 416 60.97 19.22 -19.95
N SER A 417 61.80 19.94 -19.20
CA SER A 417 63.07 19.42 -18.66
C SER A 417 62.83 18.35 -17.60
N VAL A 418 61.85 18.53 -16.70
CA VAL A 418 61.50 17.57 -15.66
C VAL A 418 60.77 16.38 -16.26
N ARG A 419 59.91 16.60 -17.26
CA ARG A 419 59.23 15.56 -18.04
C ARG A 419 60.21 14.84 -18.95
N THR A 420 61.16 15.51 -19.58
CA THR A 420 62.23 14.87 -20.37
C THR A 420 63.16 14.11 -19.46
N ARG A 421 63.54 14.63 -18.29
CA ARG A 421 64.29 13.87 -17.28
C ARG A 421 63.50 12.71 -16.70
N ALA A 422 62.21 12.88 -16.44
CA ALA A 422 61.34 11.83 -15.94
C ALA A 422 61.09 10.77 -17.01
N LEU A 423 60.90 11.17 -18.27
CA LEU A 423 60.84 10.28 -19.44
C LEU A 423 62.18 9.63 -19.73
N GLN A 424 63.31 10.30 -19.47
CA GLN A 424 64.64 9.72 -19.63
C GLN A 424 64.90 8.73 -18.50
N THR A 425 64.51 9.04 -17.26
CA THR A 425 64.59 8.12 -16.12
C THR A 425 63.61 6.97 -16.29
N GLU A 426 62.39 7.22 -16.76
CA GLU A 426 61.39 6.21 -17.08
C GLU A 426 61.86 5.36 -18.26
N ARG A 427 62.43 5.95 -19.32
CA ARG A 427 63.05 5.19 -20.42
C ARG A 427 64.25 4.40 -19.93
N ASN A 428 65.11 4.96 -19.08
CA ASN A 428 66.26 4.24 -18.53
C ASN A 428 65.81 3.09 -17.64
N ILE A 429 64.83 3.29 -16.75
CA ILE A 429 64.22 2.23 -15.93
C ILE A 429 63.48 1.22 -16.81
N THR A 430 62.75 1.66 -17.83
CA THR A 430 62.00 0.80 -18.75
C THR A 430 62.94 0.00 -19.63
N THR A 431 64.06 0.57 -20.07
CA THR A 431 65.13 -0.14 -20.81
C THR A 431 65.88 -1.08 -19.87
N MET A 432 66.21 -0.66 -18.65
CA MET A 432 66.81 -1.53 -17.62
C MET A 432 65.89 -2.68 -17.21
N THR A 433 64.57 -2.48 -17.21
CA THR A 433 63.57 -3.50 -16.85
C THR A 433 62.90 -4.16 -18.06
N ALA A 434 63.23 -3.76 -19.29
CA ALA A 434 62.67 -4.33 -20.52
C ALA A 434 63.12 -5.78 -20.67
N ASP A 435 64.40 -6.05 -20.39
CA ASP A 435 64.95 -7.40 -20.41
C ASP A 435 64.34 -8.27 -19.31
N ILE A 436 64.06 -7.69 -18.13
CA ILE A 436 63.37 -8.39 -17.04
C ILE A 436 61.92 -8.72 -17.42
N LYS A 437 61.17 -7.76 -17.98
CA LYS A 437 59.79 -8.00 -18.47
C LYS A 437 59.76 -9.01 -19.62
N ARG A 438 60.75 -8.98 -20.52
CA ARG A 438 60.87 -9.95 -21.61
C ARG A 438 61.22 -11.33 -21.08
N LEU A 439 62.10 -11.42 -20.08
CA LEU A 439 62.42 -12.66 -19.39
C LEU A 439 61.21 -13.23 -18.64
N ASP A 440 60.45 -12.39 -17.94
CA ASP A 440 59.22 -12.79 -17.23
C ASP A 440 58.12 -13.22 -18.21
N GLY A 441 57.96 -12.51 -19.33
CA GLY A 441 57.05 -12.91 -20.41
C GLY A 441 57.46 -14.25 -21.03
N THR A 442 58.76 -14.46 -21.25
CA THR A 442 59.30 -15.73 -21.77
C THR A 442 59.10 -16.87 -20.76
N LYS A 443 59.39 -16.62 -19.48
CA LYS A 443 59.17 -17.58 -18.39
C LYS A 443 57.69 -17.94 -18.28
N ARG A 444 56.79 -16.96 -18.31
CA ARG A 444 55.33 -17.17 -18.27
C ARG A 444 54.87 -18.00 -19.47
N ASN A 445 55.31 -17.66 -20.68
CA ASN A 445 54.96 -18.41 -21.88
C ASN A 445 55.49 -19.86 -21.81
N LEU A 446 56.74 -20.06 -21.38
CA LEU A 446 57.31 -21.39 -21.17
C LEU A 446 56.54 -22.19 -20.12
N THR A 447 56.17 -21.58 -18.99
CA THR A 447 55.35 -22.24 -17.96
C THR A 447 53.98 -22.64 -18.51
N LEU A 448 53.29 -21.74 -19.23
CA LEU A 448 51.99 -22.04 -19.83
C LEU A 448 52.09 -23.17 -20.86
N SER A 449 53.09 -23.15 -21.75
CA SER A 449 53.33 -24.21 -22.73
C SER A 449 53.66 -25.55 -22.06
N MET A 450 54.52 -25.56 -21.04
CA MET A 450 54.85 -26.77 -20.28
C MET A 450 53.63 -27.35 -19.56
N THR A 451 52.80 -26.50 -18.94
CA THR A 451 51.58 -26.96 -18.27
C THR A 451 50.56 -27.51 -19.26
N ALA A 452 50.38 -26.88 -20.43
CA ALA A 452 49.49 -27.37 -21.48
C ALA A 452 49.95 -28.73 -22.02
N LEU A 453 51.25 -28.90 -22.32
CA LEU A 453 51.81 -30.17 -22.79
C LEU A 453 51.70 -31.28 -21.74
N LYS A 454 51.99 -31.00 -20.46
CA LYS A 454 51.81 -31.97 -19.37
C LYS A 454 50.36 -32.41 -19.22
N ARG A 455 49.41 -31.47 -19.31
CA ARG A 455 47.97 -31.79 -19.25
C ARG A 455 47.49 -32.60 -20.46
N LEU A 456 48.06 -32.36 -21.64
CA LEU A 456 47.73 -33.12 -22.85
C LEU A 456 48.25 -34.56 -22.77
N GLN A 457 49.47 -34.75 -22.24
CA GLN A 457 50.01 -36.06 -21.93
C GLN A 457 49.13 -36.81 -20.93
N MET A 458 48.77 -36.17 -19.81
CA MET A 458 47.88 -36.76 -18.80
C MET A 458 46.52 -37.18 -19.40
N LEU A 459 45.92 -36.34 -20.24
CA LEU A 459 44.65 -36.63 -20.89
C LEU A 459 44.74 -37.85 -21.83
N THR A 460 45.82 -37.95 -22.60
CA THR A 460 46.02 -39.06 -23.55
C THR A 460 46.21 -40.39 -22.80
N THR A 461 47.04 -40.40 -21.77
CA THR A 461 47.24 -41.59 -20.92
C THR A 461 45.96 -42.00 -20.19
N ALA A 462 45.22 -41.04 -19.64
CA ALA A 462 43.96 -41.33 -18.95
C ALA A 462 42.89 -41.86 -19.91
N TYR A 463 42.84 -41.37 -21.15
CA TYR A 463 41.93 -41.88 -22.18
C TYR A 463 42.25 -43.34 -22.57
N GLU A 464 43.52 -43.69 -22.77
CA GLU A 464 43.92 -45.07 -23.10
C GLU A 464 43.61 -46.04 -21.97
N GLN A 465 43.85 -45.64 -20.71
CA GLN A 465 43.49 -46.43 -19.53
C GLN A 465 41.97 -46.62 -19.41
N LEU A 466 41.19 -45.55 -19.58
CA LEU A 466 39.72 -45.62 -19.53
C LEU A 466 39.17 -46.56 -20.61
N ARG A 467 39.72 -46.53 -21.82
CA ARG A 467 39.33 -47.43 -22.91
C ARG A 467 39.61 -48.91 -22.57
N GLY A 468 40.70 -49.20 -21.86
CA GLY A 468 41.01 -50.56 -21.39
C GLY A 468 40.01 -51.06 -20.35
N LEU A 469 39.70 -50.22 -19.36
CA LEU A 469 38.78 -50.55 -18.26
C LEU A 469 37.32 -50.67 -18.71
N ALA A 470 36.90 -49.89 -19.71
CA ALA A 470 35.57 -49.99 -20.29
C ALA A 470 35.31 -51.40 -20.85
N ARG A 471 36.31 -51.99 -21.53
CA ARG A 471 36.23 -53.34 -22.12
C ARG A 471 36.16 -54.45 -21.07
N SER A 472 36.79 -54.27 -19.91
CA SER A 472 36.74 -55.24 -18.80
C SER A 472 35.54 -55.06 -17.88
N ARG A 473 34.65 -54.10 -18.16
CA ARG A 473 33.46 -53.75 -17.36
C ARG A 473 33.78 -53.38 -15.90
N GLN A 474 34.97 -52.83 -15.64
CA GLN A 474 35.36 -52.37 -14.30
C GLN A 474 34.79 -50.98 -14.01
N TYR A 475 33.48 -50.90 -13.77
CA TYR A 475 32.73 -49.65 -13.71
C TYR A 475 33.22 -48.67 -12.61
N ARG A 476 33.64 -49.18 -11.45
CA ARG A 476 34.17 -48.33 -10.36
C ARG A 476 35.39 -47.51 -10.79
N GLU A 477 36.35 -48.15 -11.44
CA GLU A 477 37.57 -47.48 -11.90
C GLU A 477 37.30 -46.60 -13.14
N CYS A 478 36.36 -47.03 -14.00
CA CYS A 478 35.89 -46.23 -15.13
C CYS A 478 35.29 -44.90 -14.68
N ALA A 479 34.46 -44.87 -13.64
CA ALA A 479 33.82 -43.66 -13.14
C ALA A 479 34.84 -42.60 -12.72
N GLY A 480 35.84 -42.98 -11.93
CA GLY A 480 36.90 -42.07 -11.45
C GLY A 480 37.77 -41.52 -12.58
N LEU A 481 38.19 -42.38 -13.51
CA LEU A 481 39.00 -41.96 -14.65
C LEU A 481 38.20 -41.13 -15.66
N LEU A 482 36.92 -41.44 -15.88
CA LEU A 482 36.03 -40.65 -16.74
C LEU A 482 35.84 -39.23 -16.21
N GLN A 483 35.65 -39.04 -14.90
CA GLN A 483 35.59 -37.71 -14.30
C GLN A 483 36.89 -36.91 -14.52
N ALA A 484 38.05 -37.55 -14.33
CA ALA A 484 39.35 -36.93 -14.56
C ALA A 484 39.56 -36.55 -16.04
N VAL A 485 39.22 -37.44 -16.97
CA VAL A 485 39.26 -37.17 -18.42
C VAL A 485 38.36 -36.00 -18.79
N LEU A 486 37.12 -35.95 -18.26
CA LEU A 486 36.18 -34.86 -18.53
C LEU A 486 36.66 -33.51 -17.98
N GLN A 487 37.26 -33.49 -16.79
CA GLN A 487 37.83 -32.28 -16.21
C GLN A 487 39.03 -31.77 -17.03
N LEU A 488 39.91 -32.68 -17.47
CA LEU A 488 41.05 -32.33 -18.33
C LEU A 488 40.59 -31.81 -19.69
N MET A 489 39.56 -32.43 -20.28
CA MET A 489 38.95 -32.00 -21.56
C MET A 489 38.43 -30.57 -21.50
N LYS A 490 37.81 -30.14 -20.39
CA LYS A 490 37.32 -28.75 -20.23
C LYS A 490 38.42 -27.70 -20.45
N HIS A 491 39.65 -27.99 -20.03
CA HIS A 491 40.80 -27.09 -20.21
C HIS A 491 41.20 -26.94 -21.69
N PHE A 492 40.92 -27.94 -22.53
CA PHE A 492 41.27 -27.96 -23.94
C PHE A 492 40.17 -27.44 -24.88
N ASN A 493 39.03 -26.99 -24.34
CA ASN A 493 37.92 -26.44 -25.14
C ASN A 493 38.34 -25.25 -26.03
N SER A 494 39.24 -24.39 -25.55
CA SER A 494 39.79 -23.27 -26.32
C SER A 494 40.82 -23.67 -27.38
N TYR A 495 41.31 -24.92 -27.34
CA TYR A 495 42.29 -25.48 -28.27
C TYR A 495 41.66 -26.40 -29.33
N ARG A 496 40.32 -26.39 -29.43
CA ARG A 496 39.55 -27.23 -30.37
C ARG A 496 39.86 -26.97 -31.85
N SER A 497 40.48 -25.83 -32.18
CA SER A 497 40.99 -25.54 -33.51
C SER A 497 42.17 -26.41 -33.93
N ILE A 498 42.85 -27.06 -32.98
CA ILE A 498 43.93 -28.02 -33.24
C ILE A 498 43.33 -29.37 -33.56
N GLU A 499 43.60 -29.88 -34.77
CA GLU A 499 42.98 -31.09 -35.32
C GLU A 499 43.17 -32.32 -34.42
N GLN A 500 44.38 -32.55 -33.89
CA GLN A 500 44.66 -33.72 -33.04
C GLN A 500 43.87 -33.69 -31.71
N ILE A 501 43.65 -32.50 -31.14
CA ILE A 501 42.85 -32.33 -29.92
C ILE A 501 41.36 -32.53 -30.23
N ALA A 502 40.91 -32.07 -31.40
CA ALA A 502 39.54 -32.30 -31.85
C ALA A 502 39.25 -33.80 -32.08
N VAL A 503 40.21 -34.56 -32.62
CA VAL A 503 40.10 -36.02 -32.77
C VAL A 503 40.03 -36.71 -31.40
N LEU A 504 40.91 -36.36 -30.46
CA LEU A 504 40.88 -36.92 -29.11
C LEU A 504 39.55 -36.61 -28.40
N SER A 505 39.02 -35.40 -28.57
CA SER A 505 37.70 -35.02 -28.05
C SER A 505 36.57 -35.90 -28.59
N ARG A 506 36.58 -36.22 -29.89
CA ARG A 506 35.58 -37.09 -30.52
C ARG A 506 35.67 -38.51 -29.98
N ASN A 507 36.88 -39.04 -29.87
CA ASN A 507 37.14 -40.37 -29.34
C ASN A 507 36.69 -40.53 -27.89
N VAL A 508 36.85 -39.50 -27.05
CA VAL A 508 36.30 -39.48 -25.68
C VAL A 508 34.77 -39.50 -25.72
N SER A 509 34.13 -38.69 -26.57
CA SER A 509 32.66 -38.67 -26.70
C SER A 509 32.07 -39.99 -27.22
N GLU A 510 32.76 -40.69 -28.12
CA GLU A 510 32.35 -42.02 -28.57
C GLU A 510 32.41 -43.05 -27.43
N LEU A 511 33.48 -43.02 -26.63
CA LEU A 511 33.64 -43.90 -25.47
C LEU A 511 32.57 -43.62 -24.39
N GLN A 512 32.16 -42.35 -24.22
CA GLN A 512 31.05 -41.99 -23.34
C GLN A 512 29.72 -42.61 -23.78
N ARG A 513 29.45 -42.64 -25.09
CA ARG A 513 28.23 -43.26 -25.64
C ARG A 513 28.27 -44.78 -25.48
N GLU A 514 29.40 -45.42 -25.74
CA GLU A 514 29.59 -46.86 -25.57
C GLU A 514 29.36 -47.28 -24.11
N LEU A 515 29.94 -46.56 -23.15
CA LEU A 515 29.73 -46.81 -21.72
C LEU A 515 28.26 -46.62 -21.29
N LEU A 516 27.57 -45.59 -21.83
CA LEU A 516 26.16 -45.36 -21.55
C LEU A 516 25.28 -46.54 -22.01
N GLU A 517 25.48 -47.00 -23.24
CA GLU A 517 24.73 -48.12 -23.81
C GLU A 517 25.01 -49.42 -23.05
N GLN A 518 26.28 -49.69 -22.75
CA GLN A 518 26.70 -50.88 -22.00
C GLN A 518 26.07 -50.95 -20.60
N VAL A 519 26.01 -49.83 -19.87
CA VAL A 519 25.35 -49.78 -18.56
C VAL A 519 23.84 -50.00 -18.68
N CYS A 520 23.17 -49.38 -19.66
CA CYS A 520 21.74 -49.60 -19.87
C CYS A 520 21.40 -51.07 -20.18
N GLU A 521 22.19 -51.74 -21.04
CA GLU A 521 22.00 -53.16 -21.36
C GLU A 521 22.15 -54.07 -20.14
N ASP A 522 23.14 -53.80 -19.28
CA ASP A 522 23.37 -54.59 -18.06
C ASP A 522 22.20 -54.46 -17.07
N PHE A 523 21.59 -53.27 -16.96
CA PHE A 523 20.37 -53.05 -16.18
C PHE A 523 19.18 -53.80 -16.80
N GLU A 524 18.97 -53.70 -18.11
CA GLU A 524 17.88 -54.40 -18.78
C GLU A 524 17.95 -55.93 -18.60
N LEU A 525 19.14 -56.51 -18.73
CA LEU A 525 19.36 -57.95 -18.56
C LEU A 525 19.14 -58.41 -17.11
N ALA A 526 19.57 -57.63 -16.12
CA ALA A 526 19.41 -57.98 -14.71
C ALA A 526 17.93 -57.98 -14.29
N PHE A 527 17.16 -56.98 -14.72
CA PHE A 527 15.73 -56.86 -14.40
C PHE A 527 14.86 -57.83 -15.21
N ALA A 528 15.20 -58.12 -16.47
CA ALA A 528 14.46 -59.09 -17.28
C ALA A 528 14.59 -60.54 -16.78
N LYS A 529 15.72 -60.91 -16.17
CA LYS A 529 15.96 -62.26 -15.63
C LYS A 529 15.53 -62.43 -14.17
N GLY A 530 15.23 -61.35 -13.46
CA GLY A 530 14.93 -61.38 -12.02
C GLY A 530 16.17 -61.61 -11.13
N ASP A 531 17.38 -61.56 -11.69
CA ASP A 531 18.65 -61.80 -10.99
C ASP A 531 19.26 -60.49 -10.42
N VAL A 532 18.41 -59.54 -10.03
CA VAL A 532 18.80 -58.19 -9.59
C VAL A 532 19.66 -58.23 -8.32
N THR A 533 19.41 -59.17 -7.42
CA THR A 533 20.19 -59.35 -6.18
C THR A 533 21.60 -59.89 -6.44
N ALA A 534 21.77 -60.77 -7.44
CA ALA A 534 23.06 -61.34 -7.81
C ALA A 534 23.99 -60.33 -8.50
N HIS A 535 23.42 -59.40 -9.28
CA HIS A 535 24.18 -58.38 -10.01
C HIS A 535 24.27 -57.03 -9.29
N ARG A 536 23.71 -56.93 -8.06
CA ARG A 536 23.65 -55.68 -7.27
C ARG A 536 24.99 -54.95 -7.17
N PRO A 537 26.14 -55.59 -6.85
CA PRO A 537 27.42 -54.87 -6.75
C PRO A 537 27.85 -54.20 -8.07
N THR A 538 27.66 -54.90 -9.19
CA THR A 538 27.99 -54.40 -10.53
C THR A 538 27.08 -53.24 -10.93
N LEU A 539 25.78 -53.33 -10.62
CA LEU A 539 24.81 -52.27 -10.92
C LEU A 539 25.06 -50.99 -10.09
N VAL A 540 25.47 -51.13 -8.82
CA VAL A 540 25.86 -49.99 -7.97
C VAL A 540 27.09 -49.28 -8.56
N GLU A 541 28.08 -50.03 -9.03
CA GLU A 541 29.27 -49.47 -9.69
C GLU A 541 28.91 -48.82 -11.03
N ALA A 542 27.98 -49.41 -11.79
CA ALA A 542 27.49 -48.84 -13.03
C ALA A 542 26.76 -47.50 -12.82
N CYS A 543 26.01 -47.33 -11.73
CA CYS A 543 25.41 -46.04 -11.35
C CYS A 543 26.47 -44.93 -11.17
N GLN A 544 27.66 -45.25 -10.65
CA GLN A 544 28.75 -44.26 -10.51
C GLN A 544 29.28 -43.78 -11.87
N VAL A 545 29.28 -44.66 -12.89
CA VAL A 545 29.63 -44.28 -14.26
C VAL A 545 28.55 -43.38 -14.86
N MET A 546 27.28 -43.66 -14.58
CA MET A 546 26.15 -42.83 -15.02
C MET A 546 26.19 -41.43 -14.42
N ASP A 547 26.61 -41.31 -13.15
CA ASP A 547 26.87 -40.00 -12.51
C ASP A 547 28.03 -39.25 -13.17
N ALA A 548 29.09 -39.97 -13.55
CA ALA A 548 30.23 -39.38 -14.25
C ALA A 548 29.88 -38.92 -15.69
N LEU A 549 28.93 -39.59 -16.36
CA LEU A 549 28.42 -39.21 -17.68
C LEU A 549 27.49 -38.00 -17.65
N GLY A 550 26.81 -37.76 -16.52
CA GLY A 550 26.00 -36.58 -16.25
C GLY A 550 24.49 -36.83 -16.23
N ASP A 551 23.72 -35.76 -16.00
CA ASP A 551 22.30 -35.83 -15.66
C ASP A 551 21.41 -36.51 -16.72
N ASN A 552 21.74 -36.37 -18.01
CA ASN A 552 21.00 -37.01 -19.11
C ASN A 552 21.10 -38.54 -19.08
N ALA A 553 22.27 -39.08 -18.71
CA ALA A 553 22.48 -40.52 -18.58
C ALA A 553 21.64 -41.06 -17.42
N ARG A 554 21.69 -40.41 -16.26
CA ARG A 554 20.86 -40.73 -15.09
C ARG A 554 19.37 -40.71 -15.44
N ALA A 555 18.88 -39.64 -16.06
CA ALA A 555 17.47 -39.49 -16.41
C ALA A 555 16.98 -40.65 -17.29
N ARG A 556 17.75 -41.03 -18.32
CA ARG A 556 17.42 -42.16 -19.21
C ARG A 556 17.21 -43.46 -18.43
N LEU A 557 18.12 -43.79 -17.52
CA LEU A 557 18.05 -45.01 -16.72
C LEU A 557 16.89 -44.99 -15.72
N VAL A 558 16.70 -43.87 -15.01
CA VAL A 558 15.60 -43.69 -14.05
C VAL A 558 14.24 -43.77 -14.76
N THR A 559 14.09 -43.12 -15.91
CA THR A 559 12.86 -43.18 -16.71
C THR A 559 12.55 -44.60 -17.19
N TRP A 560 13.56 -45.36 -17.63
CA TRP A 560 13.38 -46.76 -18.00
C TRP A 560 12.91 -47.62 -16.81
N TYR A 561 13.56 -47.48 -15.65
CA TYR A 561 13.20 -48.21 -14.43
C TYR A 561 11.77 -47.91 -13.99
N VAL A 562 11.41 -46.64 -13.88
CA VAL A 562 10.05 -46.20 -13.49
C VAL A 562 8.99 -46.73 -14.46
N ASN A 563 9.26 -46.71 -15.77
CA ASN A 563 8.34 -47.27 -16.76
C ASN A 563 8.19 -48.79 -16.66
N THR A 564 9.24 -49.50 -16.25
CA THR A 564 9.23 -50.94 -16.06
C THR A 564 8.38 -51.32 -14.85
N GLU A 565 8.58 -50.64 -13.71
CA GLU A 565 7.81 -50.85 -12.47
C GLU A 565 6.31 -50.49 -12.63
N LEU A 566 6.00 -49.40 -13.33
CA LEU A 566 4.61 -48.97 -13.55
C LEU A 566 3.93 -49.67 -14.74
N ARG A 567 4.61 -50.61 -15.42
CA ARG A 567 4.04 -51.33 -16.56
C ARG A 567 2.81 -52.14 -16.17
N GLU A 568 2.88 -52.86 -15.05
CA GLU A 568 1.75 -53.66 -14.54
C GLU A 568 0.59 -52.78 -14.08
N TYR A 569 0.88 -51.64 -13.43
CA TYR A 569 -0.13 -50.65 -13.05
C TYR A 569 -0.97 -50.19 -14.25
N ARG A 570 -0.29 -49.81 -15.34
CA ARG A 570 -0.92 -49.37 -16.59
C ARG A 570 -1.67 -50.49 -17.32
N GLN A 571 -1.51 -51.75 -16.94
CA GLN A 571 -2.28 -52.87 -17.47
C GLN A 571 -3.53 -53.15 -16.63
N VAL A 572 -3.39 -53.14 -15.29
CA VAL A 572 -4.47 -53.48 -14.35
C VAL A 572 -5.52 -52.37 -14.24
N PHE A 573 -5.11 -51.11 -14.25
CA PHE A 573 -5.99 -49.97 -13.98
C PHE A 573 -6.32 -49.15 -15.24
N ARG A 574 -6.42 -49.81 -16.39
CA ARG A 574 -6.86 -49.15 -17.63
C ARG A 574 -8.31 -48.69 -17.48
N GLY A 575 -8.61 -47.46 -17.87
CA GLY A 575 -9.94 -46.88 -17.73
C GLY A 575 -11.12 -47.54 -18.47
N ASN A 576 -10.94 -48.70 -19.11
CA ASN A 576 -12.02 -49.51 -19.71
C ASN A 576 -12.47 -50.68 -18.83
N ASP A 577 -11.71 -51.07 -17.81
CA ASP A 577 -12.02 -52.20 -16.94
C ASP A 577 -12.67 -51.75 -15.62
N GLU A 578 -13.47 -52.62 -14.97
CA GLU A 578 -14.11 -52.33 -13.67
C GLU A 578 -13.10 -51.92 -12.59
N ALA A 579 -11.88 -52.47 -12.65
CA ALA A 579 -10.79 -52.10 -11.77
C ALA A 579 -10.37 -50.62 -11.91
N GLY A 580 -10.67 -50.00 -13.05
CA GLY A 580 -10.39 -48.61 -13.35
C GLY A 580 -11.48 -47.62 -12.93
N SER A 581 -12.62 -48.07 -12.39
CA SER A 581 -13.72 -47.20 -11.97
C SER A 581 -13.37 -46.26 -10.81
N LEU A 582 -14.17 -45.20 -10.61
CA LEU A 582 -14.00 -44.25 -9.51
C LEU A 582 -14.12 -44.91 -8.13
N ASP A 583 -14.97 -45.94 -8.01
CA ASP A 583 -15.19 -46.69 -6.76
C ASP A 583 -13.93 -47.43 -6.27
N ASN A 584 -12.97 -47.69 -7.17
CA ASN A 584 -11.75 -48.44 -6.88
C ASN A 584 -10.52 -47.56 -6.68
N ILE A 585 -10.69 -46.25 -6.46
CA ILE A 585 -9.56 -45.32 -6.28
C ILE A 585 -8.64 -45.71 -5.11
N GLY A 586 -9.20 -46.14 -3.98
CA GLY A 586 -8.43 -46.66 -2.85
C GLY A 586 -7.57 -47.89 -3.18
N ARG A 587 -7.98 -48.72 -4.16
CA ARG A 587 -7.18 -49.88 -4.61
C ARG A 587 -5.94 -49.45 -5.39
N ARG A 588 -5.99 -48.35 -6.14
CA ARG A 588 -4.84 -47.79 -6.87
C ARG A 588 -3.76 -47.33 -5.89
N PHE A 589 -4.16 -46.59 -4.86
CA PHE A 589 -3.25 -46.12 -3.82
C PHE A 589 -2.66 -47.27 -3.00
N ALA A 590 -3.45 -48.30 -2.70
CA ALA A 590 -2.96 -49.50 -2.04
C ALA A 590 -1.97 -50.32 -2.89
N TRP A 591 -2.18 -50.37 -4.21
CA TRP A 591 -1.23 -51.00 -5.14
C TRP A 591 0.10 -50.24 -5.13
N PHE A 592 0.07 -48.91 -5.28
CA PHE A 592 1.29 -48.11 -5.30
C PHE A 592 2.08 -48.18 -4.00
N ARG A 593 1.40 -48.17 -2.84
CA ARG A 593 2.07 -48.37 -1.54
C ARG A 593 2.84 -49.68 -1.46
N ARG A 594 2.36 -50.75 -2.11
CA ARG A 594 3.08 -52.04 -2.19
C ARG A 594 4.30 -51.94 -3.11
N THR A 595 4.14 -51.39 -4.30
CA THR A 595 5.23 -51.21 -5.26
C THR A 595 6.35 -50.33 -4.70
N LEU A 596 5.99 -49.23 -4.04
CA LEU A 596 6.96 -48.34 -3.40
C LEU A 596 7.71 -49.06 -2.26
N LYS A 597 7.03 -49.92 -1.50
CA LYS A 597 7.65 -50.76 -0.47
C LYS A 597 8.64 -51.77 -1.08
N THR A 598 8.28 -52.43 -2.17
CA THR A 598 9.19 -53.34 -2.90
C THR A 598 10.44 -52.62 -3.40
N HIS A 599 10.29 -51.40 -3.95
CA HIS A 599 11.44 -50.59 -4.32
C HIS A 599 12.36 -50.30 -3.13
N GLU A 600 11.80 -49.87 -2.00
CA GLU A 600 12.57 -49.56 -0.78
C GLU A 600 13.33 -50.76 -0.21
N GLU A 601 12.73 -51.95 -0.24
CA GLU A 601 13.32 -53.18 0.32
C GLU A 601 14.33 -53.85 -0.61
N GLU A 602 14.07 -53.86 -1.92
CA GLU A 602 14.84 -54.70 -2.88
C GLU A 602 15.75 -53.89 -3.83
N HIS A 603 15.29 -52.72 -4.30
CA HIS A 603 15.92 -51.97 -5.39
C HIS A 603 16.62 -50.67 -4.94
N ALA A 604 16.24 -50.07 -3.82
CA ALA A 604 16.77 -48.79 -3.35
C ALA A 604 18.28 -48.81 -3.13
N ALA A 605 18.83 -49.95 -2.71
CA ALA A 605 20.27 -50.12 -2.51
C ALA A 605 21.12 -50.08 -3.80
N ILE A 606 20.49 -50.19 -4.97
CA ILE A 606 21.17 -50.14 -6.28
C ILE A 606 21.45 -48.70 -6.70
N PHE A 607 20.52 -47.79 -6.39
CA PHE A 607 20.56 -46.41 -6.83
C PHE A 607 21.21 -45.51 -5.78
N PRO A 608 22.04 -44.54 -6.17
CA PRO A 608 22.54 -43.53 -5.25
C PRO A 608 21.39 -42.75 -4.58
N PRO A 609 21.43 -42.48 -3.26
CA PRO A 609 20.33 -41.82 -2.54
C PRO A 609 19.95 -40.43 -3.12
N HIS A 610 20.93 -39.72 -3.67
CA HIS A 610 20.73 -38.40 -4.26
C HIS A 610 19.99 -38.42 -5.62
N TRP A 611 19.75 -39.59 -6.21
CA TRP A 611 18.97 -39.74 -7.45
C TRP A 611 17.46 -39.63 -7.20
N ARG A 612 16.99 -39.81 -5.96
CA ARG A 612 15.58 -39.71 -5.55
C ARG A 612 14.63 -40.48 -6.49
N VAL A 613 15.01 -41.73 -6.80
CA VAL A 613 14.26 -42.62 -7.70
C VAL A 613 12.86 -42.92 -7.14
N ASN A 614 12.74 -43.03 -5.81
CA ASN A 614 11.48 -43.19 -5.08
C ASN A 614 10.49 -42.02 -5.32
N GLU A 615 10.97 -40.78 -5.28
CA GLU A 615 10.17 -39.58 -5.57
C GLU A 615 9.78 -39.52 -7.06
N THR A 616 10.70 -39.85 -7.96
CA THR A 616 10.42 -39.88 -9.41
C THR A 616 9.39 -40.95 -9.76
N LEU A 617 9.44 -42.11 -9.09
CA LEU A 617 8.45 -43.18 -9.21
C LEU A 617 7.07 -42.73 -8.72
N ALA A 618 7.01 -42.00 -7.60
CA ALA A 618 5.77 -41.44 -7.08
C ALA A 618 5.18 -40.37 -8.00
N ALA A 619 6.01 -39.48 -8.55
CA ALA A 619 5.57 -38.45 -9.48
C ALA A 619 4.95 -39.08 -10.75
N ALA A 620 5.62 -40.06 -11.34
CA ALA A 620 5.12 -40.77 -12.52
C ALA A 620 3.82 -41.56 -12.25
N PHE A 621 3.66 -42.11 -11.04
CA PHE A 621 2.40 -42.75 -10.64
C PHE A 621 1.26 -41.72 -10.51
N CYS A 622 1.51 -40.57 -9.88
CA CYS A 622 0.52 -39.51 -9.75
C CYS A 622 0.09 -38.98 -11.12
N ASP A 623 1.03 -38.72 -12.02
CA ASP A 623 0.75 -38.27 -13.39
C ASP A 623 -0.11 -39.30 -14.16
N GLY A 624 0.28 -40.58 -14.13
CA GLY A 624 -0.48 -41.64 -14.79
C GLY A 624 -1.88 -41.82 -14.21
N THR A 625 -2.03 -41.66 -12.90
CA THR A 625 -3.33 -41.76 -12.22
C THR A 625 -4.23 -40.56 -12.52
N ARG A 626 -3.66 -39.34 -12.55
CA ARG A 626 -4.38 -38.13 -12.94
C ARG A 626 -4.96 -38.26 -14.35
N ASP A 627 -4.15 -38.68 -15.31
CA ASP A 627 -4.56 -38.76 -16.72
C ASP A 627 -5.63 -39.84 -16.94
N ASP A 628 -5.55 -40.96 -16.23
CA ASP A 628 -6.59 -41.99 -16.28
C ASP A 628 -7.90 -41.52 -15.59
N LEU A 629 -7.82 -40.85 -14.44
CA LEU A 629 -9.00 -40.28 -13.76
C LEU A 629 -9.69 -39.21 -14.59
N LYS A 630 -8.94 -38.35 -15.30
CA LYS A 630 -9.51 -37.41 -16.28
C LYS A 630 -10.36 -38.16 -17.31
N GLY A 631 -9.82 -39.23 -17.89
CA GLY A 631 -10.54 -40.06 -18.86
C GLY A 631 -11.78 -40.74 -18.27
N VAL A 632 -11.73 -41.23 -17.02
CA VAL A 632 -12.87 -41.87 -16.36
C VAL A 632 -13.98 -40.84 -16.05
N LEU A 633 -13.63 -39.67 -15.53
CA LEU A 633 -14.58 -38.59 -15.22
C LEU A 633 -15.24 -38.03 -16.49
N GLU A 634 -14.47 -37.85 -17.58
CA GLU A 634 -15.01 -37.44 -18.88
C GLU A 634 -16.01 -38.46 -19.45
N ARG A 635 -15.74 -39.76 -19.30
CA ARG A 635 -16.65 -40.83 -19.75
C ARG A 635 -17.90 -40.94 -18.88
N SER A 636 -17.75 -40.80 -17.56
CA SER A 636 -18.87 -40.81 -16.61
C SER A 636 -19.88 -39.68 -16.89
N MET A 637 -19.39 -38.52 -17.33
CA MET A 637 -20.24 -37.39 -17.77
C MET A 637 -20.96 -37.62 -19.12
N ARG A 638 -20.43 -38.49 -20.01
CA ARG A 638 -20.99 -38.71 -21.35
C ARG A 638 -22.08 -39.78 -21.42
N ARG A 639 -22.33 -40.57 -20.36
CA ARG A 639 -23.40 -41.58 -20.32
C ARG A 639 -24.55 -41.15 -19.41
N PRO A 640 -25.59 -40.48 -19.95
CA PRO A 640 -26.76 -40.09 -19.17
C PRO A 640 -27.83 -41.18 -19.25
N ASP A 641 -27.59 -42.37 -18.68
CA ASP A 641 -28.63 -43.41 -18.65
C ASP A 641 -29.20 -43.64 -17.24
N ALA A 642 -30.53 -43.50 -17.20
CA ALA A 642 -31.56 -43.89 -16.21
C ALA A 642 -31.50 -43.39 -14.75
N THR A 643 -30.38 -42.93 -14.19
CA THR A 643 -30.36 -42.21 -12.89
C THR A 643 -29.47 -40.96 -12.88
N GLY A 644 -28.71 -40.71 -13.94
CA GLY A 644 -28.44 -39.37 -14.50
C GLY A 644 -27.79 -38.29 -13.63
N LYS A 645 -27.24 -38.60 -12.46
CA LYS A 645 -26.36 -37.71 -11.68
C LYS A 645 -25.20 -38.53 -11.16
N ILE A 646 -23.97 -38.10 -11.44
CA ILE A 646 -22.81 -38.53 -10.66
C ILE A 646 -23.18 -38.29 -9.19
N ASP A 647 -23.09 -39.34 -8.36
CA ASP A 647 -23.32 -39.18 -6.93
C ASP A 647 -22.26 -38.22 -6.40
N VAL A 648 -22.69 -36.99 -6.07
CA VAL A 648 -21.80 -35.94 -5.57
C VAL A 648 -21.09 -36.42 -4.30
N ASN A 649 -21.70 -37.31 -3.52
CA ASN A 649 -21.08 -37.89 -2.34
C ASN A 649 -19.95 -38.86 -2.72
N LEU A 650 -20.12 -39.65 -3.77
CA LEU A 650 -19.06 -40.51 -4.30
C LEU A 650 -17.90 -39.67 -4.84
N LEU A 651 -18.20 -38.61 -5.60
CA LEU A 651 -17.17 -37.68 -6.11
C LEU A 651 -16.37 -37.03 -4.97
N LEU A 652 -17.06 -36.59 -3.90
CA LEU A 652 -16.43 -36.02 -2.72
C LEU A 652 -15.61 -37.05 -1.93
N SER A 653 -16.10 -38.29 -1.80
CA SER A 653 -15.37 -39.38 -1.15
C SER A 653 -14.07 -39.71 -1.90
N CYS A 654 -14.14 -39.87 -3.22
CA CYS A 654 -12.98 -40.12 -4.07
C CYS A 654 -11.97 -38.97 -4.01
N LEU A 655 -12.46 -37.73 -4.01
CA LEU A 655 -11.62 -36.53 -3.89
C LEU A 655 -10.93 -36.46 -2.52
N GLN A 656 -11.65 -36.75 -1.43
CA GLN A 656 -11.09 -36.80 -0.09
C GLN A 656 -10.01 -37.90 0.03
N GLU A 657 -10.27 -39.11 -0.46
CA GLU A 657 -9.28 -40.19 -0.49
C GLU A 657 -8.03 -39.82 -1.30
N THR A 658 -8.21 -39.10 -2.41
CA THR A 658 -7.10 -38.61 -3.25
C THR A 658 -6.26 -37.59 -2.49
N MET A 659 -6.89 -36.61 -1.83
CA MET A 659 -6.19 -35.61 -1.03
C MET A 659 -5.44 -36.23 0.15
N ASP A 660 -6.05 -37.21 0.83
CA ASP A 660 -5.41 -37.91 1.95
C ASP A 660 -4.19 -38.70 1.49
N PHE A 661 -4.24 -39.28 0.28
CA PHE A 661 -3.10 -39.94 -0.34
C PHE A 661 -1.97 -38.96 -0.72
N GLU A 662 -2.30 -37.85 -1.39
CA GLU A 662 -1.33 -36.79 -1.73
C GLU A 662 -0.61 -36.27 -0.49
N GLN A 663 -1.37 -35.94 0.57
CA GLN A 663 -0.80 -35.50 1.85
C GLN A 663 0.06 -36.58 2.52
N SER A 664 -0.33 -37.85 2.40
CA SER A 664 0.45 -38.97 2.95
C SER A 664 1.80 -39.11 2.25
N ILE A 665 1.85 -38.93 0.93
CA ILE A 665 3.10 -39.00 0.16
C ILE A 665 3.97 -37.76 0.42
N GLU A 666 3.35 -36.57 0.44
CA GLU A 666 4.03 -35.31 0.75
C GLU A 666 4.72 -35.39 2.13
N ARG A 667 4.01 -35.83 3.18
CA ARG A 667 4.59 -36.01 4.51
C ARG A 667 5.74 -37.02 4.53
N ARG A 668 5.66 -38.06 3.70
CA ARG A 668 6.69 -39.11 3.63
C ARG A 668 7.99 -38.57 3.05
N PHE A 669 7.95 -37.90 1.91
CA PHE A 669 9.14 -37.33 1.27
C PHE A 669 9.63 -36.04 1.95
N ALA A 670 8.76 -35.33 2.69
CA ALA A 670 9.16 -34.23 3.56
C ALA A 670 10.01 -34.70 4.76
N SER A 671 9.81 -35.93 5.25
CA SER A 671 10.54 -36.48 6.41
C SER A 671 11.93 -37.03 6.09
N GLU A 672 12.20 -37.36 4.83
CA GLU A 672 13.49 -37.88 4.36
C GLU A 672 14.53 -36.76 4.12
N MET A 673 14.16 -35.50 4.30
CA MET A 673 15.12 -34.39 4.28
C MET A 673 15.98 -34.43 5.55
N PRO A 674 17.27 -34.81 5.49
CA PRO A 674 18.16 -34.50 6.61
C PRO A 674 18.17 -32.97 6.74
N ARG A 675 18.12 -32.46 7.98
CA ARG A 675 18.29 -31.03 8.27
C ARG A 675 19.57 -30.53 7.60
N ALA A 676 19.44 -30.04 6.38
CA ALA A 676 20.48 -29.34 5.69
C ALA A 676 20.71 -28.05 6.48
N SER A 677 21.95 -27.87 6.92
CA SER A 677 22.43 -26.61 7.45
C SER A 677 21.99 -25.46 6.55
N ILE A 678 21.61 -24.35 7.18
CA ILE A 678 20.91 -23.19 6.61
C ILE A 678 21.60 -22.54 5.39
N ASP A 679 22.84 -22.92 5.08
CA ASP A 679 23.67 -22.37 3.99
C ASP A 679 23.56 -23.07 2.63
N THR A 680 22.91 -24.24 2.50
CA THR A 680 22.84 -24.98 1.23
C THR A 680 21.46 -25.04 0.56
N LEU A 681 20.55 -24.15 0.96
CA LEU A 681 19.23 -24.04 0.31
C LEU A 681 19.24 -23.23 -0.99
N SER A 682 20.31 -22.48 -1.27
CA SER A 682 20.43 -21.70 -2.52
C SER A 682 20.68 -22.54 -3.78
N SER A 683 20.81 -23.86 -3.64
CA SER A 683 21.04 -24.81 -4.75
C SER A 683 19.93 -25.87 -4.89
N ALA A 684 18.84 -25.77 -4.11
CA ALA A 684 17.68 -26.65 -4.25
C ALA A 684 16.67 -26.17 -5.31
N ASP A 685 16.66 -24.87 -5.62
CA ASP A 685 15.72 -24.28 -6.60
C ASP A 685 16.02 -24.63 -8.07
N GLU A 686 17.16 -25.28 -8.36
CA GLU A 686 17.46 -25.81 -9.70
C GLU A 686 17.21 -27.32 -9.86
N ARG A 687 16.78 -28.03 -8.81
CA ARG A 687 16.47 -29.48 -8.91
C ARG A 687 15.09 -29.77 -8.33
N GLY A 688 14.08 -29.62 -9.21
CA GLY A 688 12.66 -29.91 -9.02
C GLY A 688 12.31 -30.82 -7.84
N THR A 689 12.01 -30.20 -6.70
CA THR A 689 11.30 -30.88 -5.61
C THR A 689 9.84 -30.99 -6.08
N HIS A 690 9.38 -32.20 -6.37
CA HIS A 690 8.00 -32.41 -6.81
C HIS A 690 7.06 -32.18 -5.62
N THR A 691 6.20 -31.17 -5.69
CA THR A 691 5.10 -30.98 -4.74
C THR A 691 3.97 -31.94 -5.10
N PHE A 692 3.61 -32.85 -4.20
CA PHE A 692 2.61 -33.88 -4.46
C PHE A 692 1.16 -33.40 -4.23
N ASN A 693 0.97 -32.31 -3.47
CA ASN A 693 -0.34 -31.65 -3.35
C ASN A 693 -0.81 -31.14 -4.71
N GLY A 694 -2.03 -31.51 -5.13
CA GLY A 694 -2.57 -31.09 -6.43
C GLY A 694 -2.17 -31.98 -7.62
N SER A 695 -1.33 -33.00 -7.42
CA SER A 695 -0.80 -33.81 -8.53
C SER A 695 -1.85 -34.68 -9.23
N ILE A 696 -2.86 -35.12 -8.49
CA ILE A 696 -4.00 -35.96 -8.92
C ILE A 696 -5.32 -35.19 -8.75
N SER A 697 -5.49 -34.47 -7.63
CA SER A 697 -6.74 -33.79 -7.25
C SER A 697 -7.21 -32.73 -8.27
N VAL A 698 -6.30 -32.14 -9.04
CA VAL A 698 -6.63 -31.24 -10.18
C VAL A 698 -7.52 -31.91 -11.24
N ALA A 699 -7.52 -33.25 -11.36
CA ALA A 699 -8.44 -33.95 -12.27
C ALA A 699 -9.92 -33.74 -11.94
N PHE A 700 -10.24 -33.37 -10.69
CA PHE A 700 -11.62 -33.21 -10.20
C PHE A 700 -12.15 -31.77 -10.36
N GLU A 701 -11.28 -30.79 -10.57
CA GLU A 701 -11.62 -29.36 -10.60
C GLU A 701 -12.72 -28.97 -11.61
N PRO A 702 -12.73 -29.48 -12.87
CA PRO A 702 -13.77 -29.16 -13.85
C PRO A 702 -15.18 -29.54 -13.40
N TYR A 703 -15.29 -30.47 -12.44
CA TYR A 703 -16.54 -31.08 -11.99
C TYR A 703 -17.07 -30.47 -10.68
N LEU A 704 -16.38 -29.49 -10.10
CA LEU A 704 -16.80 -28.80 -8.87
C LEU A 704 -18.02 -27.88 -9.06
N SER A 705 -18.42 -27.55 -10.30
CA SER A 705 -19.63 -26.76 -10.57
C SER A 705 -20.90 -27.45 -10.04
N LEU A 706 -20.99 -28.77 -10.17
CA LEU A 706 -22.12 -29.57 -9.64
C LEU A 706 -22.22 -29.47 -8.11
N TRP A 707 -21.08 -29.32 -7.43
CA TRP A 707 -21.04 -29.11 -5.98
C TRP A 707 -21.52 -27.70 -5.63
N VAL A 708 -21.04 -26.67 -6.33
CA VAL A 708 -21.46 -25.27 -6.14
C VAL A 708 -22.98 -25.12 -6.35
N GLU A 709 -23.55 -25.75 -7.38
CA GLU A 709 -25.01 -25.78 -7.63
C GLU A 709 -25.80 -26.48 -6.52
N SER A 710 -25.20 -27.46 -5.83
CA SER A 710 -25.83 -28.10 -4.68
C SER A 710 -25.87 -27.16 -3.47
N GLN A 711 -24.82 -26.34 -3.27
CA GLN A 711 -24.78 -25.34 -2.19
C GLN A 711 -25.81 -24.23 -2.41
N ASP A 712 -25.99 -23.76 -3.65
CA ASP A 712 -27.03 -22.78 -4.01
C ASP A 712 -28.43 -23.27 -3.64
N ARG A 713 -28.77 -24.53 -3.99
CA ARG A 713 -30.07 -25.13 -3.64
C ARG A 713 -30.29 -25.24 -2.13
N GLN A 714 -29.25 -25.53 -1.35
CA GLN A 714 -29.35 -25.57 0.11
C GLN A 714 -29.65 -24.18 0.68
N LEU A 715 -28.92 -23.15 0.26
CA LEU A 715 -29.14 -21.76 0.69
C LEU A 715 -30.52 -21.23 0.32
N GLY A 716 -31.00 -21.51 -0.90
CA GLY A 716 -32.35 -21.15 -1.33
C GLY A 716 -33.46 -21.77 -0.47
N SER A 717 -33.21 -22.92 0.16
CA SER A 717 -34.17 -23.55 1.08
C SER A 717 -34.17 -22.99 2.50
N MET A 718 -33.11 -22.26 2.89
CA MET A 718 -32.93 -21.69 4.23
C MET A 718 -33.61 -20.31 4.37
N ILE A 719 -33.50 -19.42 3.37
CA ILE A 719 -34.04 -18.05 3.45
C ILE A 719 -35.54 -17.99 3.77
N PRO A 720 -36.43 -18.78 3.13
CA PRO A 720 -37.86 -18.76 3.47
C PRO A 720 -38.14 -19.17 4.91
N LYS A 721 -37.35 -20.11 5.47
CA LYS A 721 -37.48 -20.57 6.86
C LYS A 721 -37.15 -19.43 7.83
N TYR A 722 -36.06 -18.70 7.56
CA TYR A 722 -35.62 -17.56 8.38
C TYR A 722 -36.62 -16.40 8.38
N ARG A 723 -37.39 -16.23 7.31
CA ARG A 723 -38.45 -15.19 7.23
C ARG A 723 -39.66 -15.49 8.12
N THR A 724 -39.96 -16.76 8.36
CA THR A 724 -41.14 -17.21 9.12
C THR A 724 -40.82 -17.53 10.57
N GLN A 725 -39.55 -17.76 10.90
CA GLN A 725 -39.10 -18.07 12.25
C GLN A 725 -39.20 -16.83 13.16
N PRO A 726 -39.60 -16.98 14.45
CA PRO A 726 -39.54 -15.89 15.41
C PRO A 726 -38.09 -15.40 15.63
N LEU A 727 -37.92 -14.11 15.91
CA LEU A 727 -36.62 -13.46 16.10
C LEU A 727 -35.89 -13.94 17.35
N ILE A 728 -36.66 -14.24 18.39
CA ILE A 728 -36.22 -14.84 19.64
C ILE A 728 -36.84 -16.23 19.71
N PRO A 729 -36.05 -17.30 19.95
CA PRO A 729 -36.61 -18.62 20.27
C PRO A 729 -37.52 -18.54 21.50
N ASP A 730 -38.61 -19.31 21.53
CA ASP A 730 -39.57 -19.29 22.66
C ASP A 730 -38.93 -19.63 24.03
N ASP A 731 -37.71 -20.17 24.01
CA ASP A 731 -36.93 -20.63 25.16
C ASP A 731 -35.90 -19.58 25.67
N GLU A 732 -35.69 -18.46 24.96
CA GLU A 732 -34.66 -17.45 25.27
C GLU A 732 -35.27 -16.08 25.62
N GLU A 733 -34.69 -15.38 26.60
CA GLU A 733 -35.08 -14.02 26.97
C GLU A 733 -34.33 -12.97 26.15
N PHE A 734 -34.96 -11.81 25.91
CA PHE A 734 -34.36 -10.70 25.18
C PHE A 734 -33.08 -10.20 25.85
N SER A 735 -32.02 -10.01 25.04
CA SER A 735 -30.78 -9.38 25.47
C SER A 735 -30.41 -8.21 24.54
N PRO A 736 -30.04 -7.03 25.09
CA PRO A 736 -29.66 -5.85 24.30
C PRO A 736 -28.47 -6.05 23.34
N GLN A 737 -27.67 -7.11 23.52
CA GLN A 737 -26.53 -7.46 22.66
C GLN A 737 -26.79 -8.67 21.77
N ALA A 738 -27.97 -9.28 21.85
CA ALA A 738 -28.29 -10.47 21.08
C ALA A 738 -28.36 -10.17 19.57
N VAL A 739 -27.99 -11.18 18.80
CA VAL A 739 -28.07 -11.24 17.34
C VAL A 739 -29.03 -12.37 17.00
N ILE A 740 -29.81 -12.22 15.93
CA ILE A 740 -30.81 -13.22 15.53
C ILE A 740 -30.09 -14.56 15.23
N PRO A 741 -30.53 -15.70 15.80
CA PRO A 741 -29.84 -16.99 15.63
C PRO A 741 -29.68 -17.45 14.18
N SER A 742 -30.62 -17.12 13.30
CA SER A 742 -30.53 -17.44 11.86
C SER A 742 -29.33 -16.77 11.16
N ALA A 743 -28.89 -15.59 11.62
CA ALA A 743 -27.67 -14.95 11.12
C ALA A 743 -26.41 -15.75 11.51
N ILE A 744 -26.39 -16.33 12.71
CA ILE A 744 -25.28 -17.14 13.21
C ILE A 744 -25.19 -18.46 12.43
N GLU A 745 -26.33 -19.12 12.21
CA GLU A 745 -26.41 -20.35 11.42
C GLU A 745 -25.93 -20.13 9.97
N LEU A 746 -26.42 -19.07 9.32
CA LEU A 746 -26.02 -18.71 7.96
C LEU A 746 -24.52 -18.38 7.87
N PHE A 747 -23.97 -17.66 8.85
CA PHE A 747 -22.52 -17.36 8.90
C PHE A 747 -21.68 -18.63 9.09
N HIS A 748 -22.12 -19.55 9.94
CA HIS A 748 -21.45 -20.85 10.13
C HIS A 748 -21.47 -21.69 8.84
N PHE A 749 -22.59 -21.68 8.12
CA PHE A 749 -22.70 -22.34 6.82
C PHE A 749 -21.69 -21.75 5.83
N TYR A 750 -21.62 -20.43 5.67
CA TYR A 750 -20.64 -19.78 4.77
C TYR A 750 -19.19 -20.13 5.11
N LYS A 751 -18.83 -20.11 6.40
CA LYS A 751 -17.46 -20.46 6.83
C LYS A 751 -17.11 -21.91 6.51
N THR A 752 -18.05 -22.84 6.72
CA THR A 752 -17.84 -24.27 6.47
C THR A 752 -17.70 -24.54 4.97
N THR A 753 -18.62 -24.01 4.16
CA THR A 753 -18.65 -24.18 2.71
C THR A 753 -17.44 -23.51 2.04
N LEU A 754 -17.02 -22.34 2.52
CA LEU A 754 -15.80 -21.68 2.05
C LEU A 754 -14.55 -22.52 2.32
N SER A 755 -14.42 -23.05 3.54
CA SER A 755 -13.28 -23.90 3.93
C SER A 755 -13.22 -25.19 3.11
N GLN A 756 -14.38 -25.78 2.79
CA GLN A 756 -14.46 -26.94 1.91
C GLN A 756 -14.06 -26.58 0.48
N CYS A 757 -14.62 -25.52 -0.11
CA CYS A 757 -14.31 -25.12 -1.48
C CYS A 757 -12.84 -24.75 -1.66
N ALA A 758 -12.27 -23.99 -0.73
CA ALA A 758 -10.86 -23.58 -0.76
C ALA A 758 -9.86 -24.75 -0.63
N LYS A 759 -10.29 -25.92 -0.14
CA LYS A 759 -9.46 -27.14 -0.18
C LYS A 759 -9.46 -27.80 -1.56
N LEU A 760 -10.49 -27.56 -2.36
CA LEU A 760 -10.73 -28.25 -3.62
C LEU A 760 -10.33 -27.43 -4.85
N SER A 761 -10.52 -26.11 -4.81
CA SER A 761 -10.09 -25.18 -5.85
C SER A 761 -9.96 -23.77 -5.27
N THR A 762 -8.92 -23.06 -5.70
CA THR A 762 -8.68 -21.64 -5.40
C THR A 762 -9.00 -20.74 -6.60
N GLY A 763 -9.37 -21.34 -7.74
CA GLY A 763 -9.66 -20.66 -9.00
C GLY A 763 -11.12 -20.20 -9.16
N ASP A 764 -11.64 -20.25 -10.39
CA ASP A 764 -12.96 -19.70 -10.76
C ASP A 764 -14.15 -20.28 -9.95
N ARG A 765 -14.02 -21.50 -9.43
CA ARG A 765 -15.08 -22.15 -8.64
C ARG A 765 -15.32 -21.48 -7.30
N LEU A 766 -14.25 -20.98 -6.66
CA LEU A 766 -14.34 -20.24 -5.41
C LEU A 766 -14.98 -18.85 -5.63
N LEU A 767 -14.75 -18.25 -6.80
CA LEU A 767 -15.41 -17.03 -7.22
C LEU A 767 -16.91 -17.25 -7.48
N ASP A 768 -17.29 -18.35 -8.13
CA ASP A 768 -18.70 -18.68 -8.35
C ASP A 768 -19.44 -18.93 -7.03
N LEU A 769 -18.80 -19.57 -6.04
CA LEU A 769 -19.33 -19.69 -4.69
C LEU A 769 -19.51 -18.32 -4.01
N THR A 770 -18.58 -17.40 -4.22
CA THR A 770 -18.66 -16.05 -3.66
C THR A 770 -19.88 -15.29 -4.17
N LYS A 771 -20.18 -15.39 -5.47
CA LYS A 771 -21.41 -14.77 -6.06
C LYS A 771 -22.69 -15.31 -5.42
N ILE A 772 -22.71 -16.61 -5.08
CA ILE A 772 -23.84 -17.23 -4.38
C ILE A 772 -23.98 -16.65 -2.96
N PHE A 773 -22.87 -16.47 -2.23
CA PHE A 773 -22.91 -15.81 -0.93
C PHE A 773 -23.43 -14.36 -1.04
N SER A 774 -22.96 -13.58 -2.02
CA SER A 774 -23.46 -12.21 -2.27
C SER A 774 -24.98 -12.18 -2.46
N LYS A 775 -25.51 -13.06 -3.33
CA LYS A 775 -26.94 -13.16 -3.62
C LYS A 775 -27.77 -13.39 -2.35
N TYR A 776 -27.38 -14.35 -1.52
CA TYR A 776 -28.16 -14.71 -0.34
C TYR A 776 -27.96 -13.76 0.85
N LEU A 777 -26.86 -13.01 0.91
CA LEU A 777 -26.73 -11.87 1.82
C LEU A 777 -27.74 -10.76 1.49
N ASP A 778 -27.90 -10.43 0.20
CA ASP A 778 -28.90 -9.45 -0.24
C ASP A 778 -30.33 -9.93 0.05
N GLU A 779 -30.64 -11.20 -0.24
CA GLU A 779 -31.94 -11.77 0.09
C GLU A 779 -32.21 -11.78 1.60
N TYR A 780 -31.19 -12.03 2.44
CA TYR A 780 -31.32 -11.98 3.89
C TYR A 780 -31.59 -10.55 4.39
N ALA A 781 -30.84 -9.55 3.91
CA ALA A 781 -31.05 -8.15 4.26
C ALA A 781 -32.47 -7.66 3.89
N GLN A 782 -32.95 -8.00 2.69
CA GLN A 782 -34.22 -7.52 2.16
C GLN A 782 -35.43 -8.31 2.67
N GLN A 783 -35.40 -9.65 2.59
CA GLN A 783 -36.59 -10.47 2.85
C GLN A 783 -36.76 -10.82 4.34
N VAL A 784 -35.65 -10.90 5.08
CA VAL A 784 -35.67 -11.23 6.50
C VAL A 784 -35.66 -9.94 7.31
N LEU A 785 -34.53 -9.21 7.35
CA LEU A 785 -34.36 -8.09 8.28
C LEU A 785 -35.31 -6.92 7.99
N LEU A 786 -35.33 -6.40 6.76
CA LEU A 786 -36.24 -5.31 6.39
C LEU A 786 -37.72 -5.76 6.45
N GLY A 787 -37.99 -7.02 6.13
CA GLY A 787 -39.31 -7.63 6.26
C GLY A 787 -39.87 -7.59 7.68
N PHE A 788 -39.02 -7.71 8.72
CA PHE A 788 -39.45 -7.58 10.12
C PHE A 788 -39.74 -6.13 10.51
N LEU A 789 -38.94 -5.17 10.05
CA LEU A 789 -39.18 -3.74 10.32
C LEU A 789 -40.52 -3.25 9.73
N GLN A 790 -40.97 -3.85 8.62
CA GLN A 790 -42.20 -3.48 7.93
C GLN A 790 -43.48 -4.11 8.52
N ARG A 791 -43.38 -5.10 9.42
CA ARG A 791 -44.55 -5.83 9.96
C ARG A 791 -45.36 -5.07 11.03
N GLY A 792 -44.89 -3.93 11.52
CA GLY A 792 -45.36 -3.27 12.76
C GLY A 792 -46.64 -2.39 12.71
N GLY A 793 -47.33 -2.24 11.58
CA GLY A 793 -48.52 -1.38 11.51
C GLY A 793 -48.27 0.11 11.87
N PRO A 794 -49.30 0.90 12.25
CA PRO A 794 -49.19 2.34 12.50
C PRO A 794 -48.33 2.74 13.71
N GLN A 795 -48.08 1.81 14.64
CA GLN A 795 -47.28 2.04 15.85
C GLN A 795 -45.81 1.57 15.71
N GLY A 796 -45.47 0.94 14.58
CA GLY A 796 -44.14 0.40 14.31
C GLY A 796 -43.86 -0.94 15.03
N PRO A 797 -42.73 -1.60 14.69
CA PRO A 797 -42.30 -2.85 15.33
C PRO A 797 -42.00 -2.67 16.83
N ALA A 798 -41.95 -3.78 17.58
CA ALA A 798 -41.54 -3.75 18.98
C ALA A 798 -40.11 -3.18 19.12
N THR A 799 -39.83 -2.53 20.26
CA THR A 799 -38.51 -1.93 20.51
C THR A 799 -37.43 -3.00 20.47
N GLU A 800 -37.70 -4.13 21.12
CA GLU A 800 -36.82 -5.31 21.20
C GLU A 800 -36.50 -5.89 19.82
N ASP A 801 -37.51 -6.13 18.99
CA ASP A 801 -37.35 -6.62 17.61
C ASP A 801 -36.49 -5.67 16.76
N THR A 802 -36.71 -4.37 16.90
CA THR A 802 -35.96 -3.34 16.16
C THR A 802 -34.49 -3.33 16.57
N ILE A 803 -34.20 -3.56 17.86
CA ILE A 803 -32.83 -3.65 18.39
C ILE A 803 -32.15 -4.93 17.91
N LEU A 804 -32.85 -6.07 17.88
CA LEU A 804 -32.32 -7.32 17.34
C LEU A 804 -31.97 -7.18 15.85
N VAL A 805 -32.84 -6.52 15.06
CA VAL A 805 -32.56 -6.21 13.65
C VAL A 805 -31.36 -5.28 13.53
N LEU A 806 -31.26 -4.23 14.35
CA LEU A 806 -30.13 -3.30 14.37
C LEU A 806 -28.81 -4.03 14.67
N ASN A 807 -28.78 -4.84 15.72
CA ASN A 807 -27.61 -5.63 16.12
C ASN A 807 -27.22 -6.65 15.05
N THR A 808 -28.20 -7.27 14.40
CA THR A 808 -27.95 -8.27 13.36
C THR A 808 -27.47 -7.65 12.05
N ALA A 809 -28.00 -6.48 11.68
CA ALA A 809 -27.51 -5.72 10.54
C ALA A 809 -26.06 -5.27 10.76
N ASP A 810 -25.73 -4.78 11.95
CA ASP A 810 -24.36 -4.43 12.31
C ASP A 810 -23.40 -5.64 12.35
N PHE A 811 -23.86 -6.78 12.87
CA PHE A 811 -23.14 -8.06 12.84
C PHE A 811 -22.79 -8.43 11.39
N TRP A 812 -23.75 -8.35 10.46
CA TRP A 812 -23.51 -8.65 9.06
C TRP A 812 -22.65 -7.61 8.34
N HIS A 813 -22.80 -6.32 8.63
CA HIS A 813 -21.92 -5.28 8.10
C HIS A 813 -20.45 -5.56 8.46
N THR A 814 -20.19 -5.91 9.72
CA THR A 814 -18.83 -6.25 10.18
C THR A 814 -18.33 -7.57 9.58
N ASN A 815 -19.17 -8.61 9.58
CA ASN A 815 -18.76 -9.95 9.16
C ASN A 815 -18.68 -10.13 7.63
N THR A 816 -19.40 -9.34 6.85
CA THR A 816 -19.30 -9.34 5.38
C THR A 816 -17.92 -8.86 4.94
N ASN A 817 -17.40 -7.79 5.57
CA ASN A 817 -16.03 -7.30 5.33
C ASN A 817 -14.98 -8.36 5.71
N GLN A 818 -15.17 -9.06 6.84
CA GLN A 818 -14.28 -10.16 7.25
C GLN A 818 -14.37 -11.36 6.30
N LEU A 819 -15.57 -11.68 5.80
CA LEU A 819 -15.77 -12.76 4.84
C LEU A 819 -15.07 -12.46 3.52
N GLU A 820 -15.19 -11.23 3.01
CA GLU A 820 -14.49 -10.74 1.81
C GLU A 820 -12.97 -10.89 1.93
N GLU A 821 -12.40 -10.43 3.05
CA GLU A 821 -10.96 -10.55 3.30
C GLU A 821 -10.51 -12.02 3.37
N ASN A 822 -11.31 -12.88 4.02
CA ASN A 822 -11.02 -14.31 4.11
C ASN A 822 -11.11 -15.03 2.76
N ILE A 823 -12.01 -14.62 1.87
CA ILE A 823 -12.13 -15.14 0.51
C ILE A 823 -10.92 -14.67 -0.32
N ARG A 824 -10.58 -13.37 -0.29
CA ARG A 824 -9.42 -12.82 -1.02
C ARG A 824 -8.10 -13.49 -0.63
N LYS A 825 -7.93 -13.88 0.64
CA LYS A 825 -6.74 -14.62 1.12
C LYS A 825 -6.63 -16.05 0.56
N ARG A 826 -7.72 -16.62 0.06
CA ARG A 826 -7.81 -18.04 -0.35
C ARG A 826 -8.01 -18.22 -1.85
N VAL A 827 -8.44 -17.18 -2.56
CA VAL A 827 -8.60 -17.16 -4.02
C VAL A 827 -7.28 -16.83 -4.70
N ASP A 828 -7.08 -17.34 -5.91
CA ASP A 828 -5.90 -17.02 -6.73
C ASP A 828 -5.72 -15.49 -6.90
N PRO A 829 -4.48 -14.97 -6.89
CA PRO A 829 -4.22 -13.52 -6.89
C PRO A 829 -4.88 -12.77 -8.06
N GLU A 830 -5.01 -13.40 -9.22
CA GLU A 830 -5.64 -12.83 -10.42
C GLU A 830 -7.16 -12.66 -10.27
N LEU A 831 -7.80 -13.52 -9.47
CA LEU A 831 -9.25 -13.52 -9.25
C LEU A 831 -9.64 -12.78 -7.97
N ALA A 832 -8.70 -12.56 -7.04
CA ALA A 832 -8.93 -11.82 -5.80
C ALA A 832 -9.47 -10.39 -6.03
N VAL A 833 -9.09 -9.75 -7.15
CA VAL A 833 -9.58 -8.42 -7.55
C VAL A 833 -11.08 -8.44 -7.90
N LYS A 834 -11.62 -9.59 -8.33
CA LYS A 834 -13.03 -9.75 -8.71
C LYS A 834 -13.95 -10.05 -7.52
N VAL A 835 -13.39 -10.28 -6.33
CA VAL A 835 -14.14 -10.51 -5.10
C VAL A 835 -14.49 -9.16 -4.48
N ASP A 836 -15.76 -8.80 -4.51
CA ASP A 836 -16.29 -7.56 -3.92
C ASP A 836 -17.64 -7.86 -3.23
N LEU A 837 -17.70 -7.60 -1.92
CA LEU A 837 -18.90 -7.71 -1.09
C LEU A 837 -19.28 -6.36 -0.45
N SER A 838 -18.69 -5.25 -0.92
CA SER A 838 -18.96 -3.90 -0.42
C SER A 838 -20.44 -3.53 -0.53
N SER A 839 -21.07 -3.86 -1.66
CA SER A 839 -22.50 -3.59 -1.89
C SER A 839 -23.41 -4.27 -0.87
N GLN A 840 -23.09 -5.51 -0.44
CA GLN A 840 -23.83 -6.23 0.59
C GLN A 840 -23.59 -5.60 1.97
N SER A 841 -22.35 -5.19 2.24
CA SER A 841 -21.98 -4.48 3.48
C SER A 841 -22.76 -3.17 3.65
N ASP A 842 -22.90 -2.41 2.55
CA ASP A 842 -23.68 -1.17 2.50
C ASP A 842 -25.19 -1.43 2.64
N ALA A 843 -25.70 -2.52 2.06
CA ALA A 843 -27.10 -2.92 2.23
C ALA A 843 -27.44 -3.16 3.71
N PHE A 844 -26.57 -3.85 4.46
CA PHE A 844 -26.75 -4.04 5.90
C PHE A 844 -26.64 -2.75 6.71
N LEU A 845 -25.72 -1.85 6.35
CA LEU A 845 -25.66 -0.52 6.97
C LEU A 845 -26.96 0.29 6.72
N GLY A 846 -27.53 0.17 5.53
CA GLY A 846 -28.83 0.75 5.18
C GLY A 846 -29.96 0.20 6.06
N VAL A 847 -29.99 -1.12 6.30
CA VAL A 847 -30.96 -1.75 7.23
C VAL A 847 -30.75 -1.26 8.67
N ALA A 848 -29.51 -1.14 9.14
CA ALA A 848 -29.22 -0.58 10.46
C ALA A 848 -29.74 0.87 10.60
N SER A 849 -29.55 1.70 9.57
CA SER A 849 -30.11 3.05 9.53
C SER A 849 -31.64 3.06 9.55
N ALA A 850 -32.29 2.14 8.83
CA ALA A 850 -33.75 2.00 8.83
C ALA A 850 -34.28 1.59 10.22
N ALA A 851 -33.57 0.70 10.94
CA ALA A 851 -33.92 0.33 12.30
C ALA A 851 -33.81 1.53 13.27
N VAL A 852 -32.76 2.35 13.17
CA VAL A 852 -32.63 3.59 13.96
C VAL A 852 -33.78 4.56 13.67
N LEU A 853 -34.16 4.74 12.41
CA LEU A 853 -35.30 5.60 12.04
C LEU A 853 -36.64 5.05 12.56
N ALA A 854 -36.83 3.73 12.57
CA ALA A 854 -38.03 3.11 13.14
C ALA A 854 -38.15 3.42 14.64
N LEU A 855 -37.04 3.39 15.39
CA LEU A 855 -37.02 3.81 16.80
C LEU A 855 -37.38 5.30 16.95
N VAL A 856 -36.87 6.17 16.09
CA VAL A 856 -37.18 7.62 16.14
C VAL A 856 -38.67 7.87 15.86
N HIS A 857 -39.25 7.21 14.86
CA HIS A 857 -40.67 7.34 14.54
C HIS A 857 -41.58 6.86 15.67
N LYS A 858 -41.15 5.85 16.44
CA LYS A 858 -41.89 5.41 17.63
C LYS A 858 -42.00 6.52 18.68
N VAL A 859 -40.93 7.27 18.92
CA VAL A 859 -40.94 8.44 19.82
C VAL A 859 -41.82 9.57 19.27
N GLU A 860 -41.73 9.85 17.97
CA GLU A 860 -42.54 10.87 17.30
C GLU A 860 -44.04 10.59 17.40
N ALA A 861 -44.45 9.34 17.13
CA ALA A 861 -45.85 8.93 17.22
C ALA A 861 -46.43 9.15 18.63
N GLY A 862 -45.62 8.92 19.67
CA GLY A 862 -45.99 9.21 21.06
C GLY A 862 -46.19 10.70 21.36
N CYS A 863 -45.58 11.60 20.57
CA CYS A 863 -45.64 13.04 20.78
C CYS A 863 -46.86 13.71 20.12
N GLU A 864 -47.66 13.00 19.32
CA GLU A 864 -48.80 13.57 18.57
C GLU A 864 -49.84 14.26 19.49
N GLY A 865 -50.04 13.73 20.70
CA GLY A 865 -50.92 14.31 21.71
C GLY A 865 -50.49 15.73 22.12
N ALA A 866 -49.20 15.93 22.41
CA ALA A 866 -48.64 17.23 22.78
C ALA A 866 -48.69 18.22 21.60
N TRP A 867 -48.44 17.76 20.37
CA TRP A 867 -48.61 18.58 19.17
C TRP A 867 -50.06 19.02 18.96
N ARG A 868 -51.05 18.16 19.29
CA ARG A 868 -52.47 18.49 19.22
C ARG A 868 -52.87 19.54 20.25
N GLU A 869 -52.33 19.46 21.47
CA GLU A 869 -52.52 20.48 22.51
C GLU A 869 -52.02 21.85 22.03
N MET A 870 -50.78 21.93 21.53
CA MET A 870 -50.18 23.16 20.99
C MET A 870 -51.05 23.85 19.92
N LYS A 871 -51.63 23.06 19.01
CA LYS A 871 -52.51 23.57 17.94
C LYS A 871 -53.83 24.14 18.46
N ASN A 872 -54.35 23.60 19.56
CA ASN A 872 -55.64 23.98 20.13
C ASN A 872 -55.55 25.08 21.20
N THR A 873 -54.34 25.44 21.64
CA THR A 873 -54.11 26.50 22.63
C THR A 873 -54.43 27.89 22.06
N ASN A 874 -55.16 28.70 22.83
CA ASN A 874 -55.50 30.07 22.45
C ASN A 874 -54.43 31.07 22.91
N TRP A 875 -53.39 31.21 22.11
CA TRP A 875 -52.24 32.08 22.34
C TRP A 875 -52.55 33.59 22.44
N SER A 876 -53.74 34.04 22.01
CA SER A 876 -54.12 35.46 22.05
C SER A 876 -54.45 36.01 23.43
N ARG A 877 -54.76 35.13 24.40
CA ARG A 877 -55.17 35.50 25.77
C ARG A 877 -54.09 35.29 26.83
N MET A 878 -52.89 34.84 26.45
CA MET A 878 -51.77 34.68 27.39
C MET A 878 -51.08 36.03 27.61
N GLU A 879 -51.36 36.67 28.76
CA GLU A 879 -50.76 37.94 29.19
C GLU A 879 -49.67 37.78 30.26
N GLY A 880 -49.24 36.55 30.59
CA GLY A 880 -48.23 36.27 31.60
C GLY A 880 -47.14 35.31 31.12
N VAL A 881 -45.88 35.63 31.44
CA VAL A 881 -44.72 34.77 31.21
C VAL A 881 -44.65 33.76 32.36
N GLY A 882 -45.12 32.53 32.12
CA GLY A 882 -44.81 31.38 32.98
C GLY A 882 -43.47 30.74 32.59
N ASP A 883 -42.92 29.86 33.43
CA ASP A 883 -41.58 29.27 33.22
C ASP A 883 -41.51 28.31 32.01
N GLN A 884 -42.62 27.67 31.61
CA GLN A 884 -42.77 26.85 30.38
C GLN A 884 -44.25 26.60 30.04
N SER A 885 -44.58 26.40 28.75
CA SER A 885 -45.93 25.99 28.31
C SER A 885 -46.26 24.54 28.68
N SER A 886 -47.54 24.22 28.95
CA SER A 886 -48.00 22.87 29.34
C SER A 886 -47.67 21.79 28.30
N TYR A 887 -47.83 22.09 27.01
CA TYR A 887 -47.51 21.16 25.93
C TYR A 887 -46.01 20.83 25.87
N VAL A 888 -45.11 21.76 26.23
CA VAL A 888 -43.67 21.54 26.27
C VAL A 888 -43.32 20.55 27.38
N ALA A 889 -43.97 20.67 28.54
CA ALA A 889 -43.80 19.73 29.64
C ALA A 889 -44.24 18.31 29.25
N GLU A 890 -45.40 18.15 28.61
CA GLU A 890 -45.88 16.83 28.19
C GLU A 890 -45.06 16.26 27.01
N LEU A 891 -44.62 17.11 26.07
CA LEU A 891 -43.72 16.71 24.98
C LEU A 891 -42.39 16.18 25.53
N LEU A 892 -41.75 16.94 26.43
CA LEU A 892 -40.47 16.53 27.03
C LEU A 892 -40.62 15.27 27.88
N LYS A 893 -41.72 15.12 28.60
CA LYS A 893 -42.02 13.91 29.36
C LYS A 893 -42.12 12.68 28.45
N HIS A 894 -42.84 12.76 27.33
CA HIS A 894 -42.93 11.65 26.38
C HIS A 894 -41.59 11.32 25.72
N VAL A 895 -40.86 12.34 25.27
CA VAL A 895 -39.55 12.17 24.63
C VAL A 895 -38.55 11.55 25.62
N ASN A 896 -38.47 12.07 26.85
CA ASN A 896 -37.53 11.58 27.85
C ASN A 896 -37.89 10.15 28.31
N ASN A 897 -39.17 9.84 28.53
CA ASN A 897 -39.58 8.49 28.92
C ASN A 897 -39.24 7.44 27.84
N GLN A 898 -39.48 7.75 26.57
CA GLN A 898 -39.14 6.84 25.47
C GLN A 898 -37.62 6.77 25.22
N ALA A 899 -36.90 7.88 25.41
CA ALA A 899 -35.45 7.88 25.34
C ALA A 899 -34.83 7.04 26.47
N GLU A 900 -35.39 7.08 27.68
CA GLU A 900 -35.00 6.27 28.83
C GLU A 900 -35.31 4.77 28.63
N GLU A 901 -36.34 4.44 27.85
CA GLU A 901 -36.65 3.05 27.47
C GLU A 901 -35.68 2.52 26.37
N ILE A 902 -35.40 3.33 25.34
CA ILE A 902 -34.69 2.89 24.13
C ILE A 902 -33.16 2.95 24.30
N LEU A 903 -32.62 4.05 24.82
CA LEU A 903 -31.16 4.29 24.82
C LEU A 903 -30.35 3.28 25.65
N PRO A 904 -30.83 2.77 26.81
CA PRO A 904 -30.13 1.71 27.53
C PRO A 904 -30.01 0.40 26.73
N LEU A 905 -30.96 0.13 25.84
CA LEU A 905 -30.98 -1.09 25.05
C LEU A 905 -30.11 -0.98 23.78
N VAL A 906 -29.81 0.24 23.31
CA VAL A 906 -28.90 0.48 22.19
C VAL A 906 -27.46 0.52 22.70
N VAL A 907 -26.81 -0.64 22.76
CA VAL A 907 -25.47 -0.77 23.39
C VAL A 907 -24.38 0.04 22.67
N LYS A 908 -24.38 0.06 21.34
CA LYS A 908 -23.34 0.76 20.57
C LYS A 908 -23.58 2.28 20.52
N GLN A 909 -22.60 3.04 21.00
CA GLN A 909 -22.66 4.51 21.07
C GLN A 909 -22.93 5.19 19.72
N GLN A 910 -22.44 4.63 18.61
CA GLN A 910 -22.67 5.21 17.27
C GLN A 910 -24.16 5.22 16.88
N TYR A 911 -24.91 4.17 17.21
CA TYR A 911 -26.34 4.08 16.92
C TYR A 911 -27.17 4.86 17.93
N ALA A 912 -26.77 4.87 19.21
CA ALA A 912 -27.38 5.74 20.22
C ALA A 912 -27.23 7.22 19.83
N ARG A 913 -26.05 7.59 19.30
CA ARG A 913 -25.81 8.94 18.80
C ARG A 913 -26.62 9.26 17.55
N ALA A 914 -26.68 8.33 16.61
CA ALA A 914 -27.50 8.48 15.40
C ALA A 914 -28.99 8.61 15.75
N PHE A 915 -29.49 7.85 16.72
CA PHE A 915 -30.86 7.96 17.23
C PHE A 915 -31.12 9.37 17.78
N CYS A 916 -30.28 9.88 18.68
CA CYS A 916 -30.43 11.22 19.25
C CYS A 916 -30.36 12.33 18.20
N ASP A 917 -29.41 12.27 17.26
CA ASP A 917 -29.28 13.27 16.19
C ASP A 917 -30.52 13.30 15.28
N ASN A 918 -31.01 12.12 14.86
CA ASN A 918 -32.21 12.00 14.02
C ASN A 918 -33.48 12.39 14.79
N LEU A 919 -33.57 12.07 16.08
CA LEU A 919 -34.69 12.46 16.93
C LEU A 919 -34.80 13.98 17.04
N VAL A 920 -33.69 14.68 17.30
CA VAL A 920 -33.68 16.15 17.37
C VAL A 920 -34.02 16.79 16.02
N GLU A 921 -33.54 16.22 14.91
CA GLU A 921 -33.88 16.69 13.56
C GLU A 921 -35.37 16.52 13.24
N GLN A 922 -35.97 15.39 13.59
CA GLN A 922 -37.40 15.16 13.40
C GLN A 922 -38.25 16.03 14.32
N MET A 923 -37.88 16.17 15.60
CA MET A 923 -38.59 17.04 16.54
C MET A 923 -38.54 18.51 16.11
N ALA A 924 -37.40 19.00 15.62
CA ALA A 924 -37.29 20.36 15.10
C ALA A 924 -38.17 20.57 13.86
N SER A 925 -38.21 19.60 12.95
CA SER A 925 -39.06 19.64 11.75
C SER A 925 -40.55 19.63 12.13
N ALA A 926 -40.96 18.77 13.06
CA ALA A 926 -42.32 18.71 13.60
C ALA A 926 -42.71 20.01 14.33
N TYR A 927 -41.79 20.62 15.08
CA TYR A 927 -42.02 21.89 15.77
C TYR A 927 -42.33 23.03 14.77
N ILE A 928 -41.53 23.17 13.71
CA ILE A 928 -41.78 24.18 12.67
C ILE A 928 -43.13 23.90 11.97
N ALA A 929 -43.44 22.64 11.67
CA ALA A 929 -44.70 22.26 11.03
C ALA A 929 -45.95 22.63 11.88
N ASN A 930 -45.87 22.44 13.20
CA ASN A 930 -46.99 22.75 14.09
C ASN A 930 -47.11 24.26 14.40
N ILE A 931 -46.02 25.04 14.46
CA ILE A 931 -46.10 26.51 14.63
C ILE A 931 -46.92 27.16 13.51
N VAL A 932 -46.73 26.72 12.26
CA VAL A 932 -47.42 27.29 11.09
C VAL A 932 -48.95 27.10 11.15
N LEU A 933 -49.44 26.21 12.00
CA LEU A 933 -50.87 25.94 12.21
C LEU A 933 -51.46 26.73 13.39
N CYS A 934 -50.65 27.32 14.26
CA CYS A 934 -51.11 28.05 15.44
C CYS A 934 -51.51 29.50 15.08
N ARG A 935 -52.72 29.96 15.44
CA ARG A 935 -53.19 31.33 15.11
C ARG A 935 -53.95 32.00 16.28
N PRO A 936 -53.58 33.21 16.73
CA PRO A 936 -52.27 33.89 16.57
C PRO A 936 -51.20 33.22 17.44
N VAL A 937 -49.94 33.69 17.43
CA VAL A 937 -48.86 33.17 18.30
C VAL A 937 -48.31 34.31 19.17
N SER A 938 -48.17 34.08 20.49
CA SER A 938 -47.43 34.96 21.42
C SER A 938 -46.10 34.30 21.84
N GLU A 939 -45.21 35.01 22.55
CA GLU A 939 -43.78 34.71 22.74
C GLU A 939 -43.38 33.23 23.01
N MET A 940 -43.12 32.43 21.97
CA MET A 940 -42.67 31.02 22.07
C MET A 940 -41.14 30.83 22.17
N LEU A 941 -40.36 31.90 22.38
CA LEU A 941 -38.88 31.78 22.46
C LEU A 941 -38.43 31.01 23.71
N LEU A 942 -39.16 31.14 24.81
CA LEU A 942 -38.87 30.43 26.06
C LEU A 942 -39.06 28.91 25.86
N ASP A 943 -40.16 28.52 25.21
CA ASP A 943 -40.45 27.11 24.87
C ASP A 943 -39.35 26.49 23.99
N LYS A 944 -38.86 27.22 22.97
CA LYS A 944 -37.72 26.78 22.14
C LYS A 944 -36.43 26.63 22.94
N TYR A 945 -36.17 27.54 23.89
CA TYR A 945 -34.98 27.46 24.75
C TYR A 945 -35.03 26.23 25.67
N VAL A 946 -36.17 25.98 26.32
CA VAL A 946 -36.39 24.82 27.20
C VAL A 946 -36.23 23.50 26.44
N LEU A 947 -36.81 23.39 25.24
CA LEU A 947 -36.64 22.22 24.37
C LEU A 947 -35.18 22.00 23.97
N THR A 948 -34.48 23.07 23.58
CA THR A 948 -33.06 22.98 23.18
C THR A 948 -32.21 22.46 24.34
N LYS A 949 -32.43 22.97 25.55
CA LYS A 949 -31.70 22.55 26.77
C LYS A 949 -31.99 21.10 27.14
N SER A 950 -33.24 20.64 27.03
CA SER A 950 -33.57 19.23 27.29
C SER A 950 -33.01 18.28 26.23
N PHE A 951 -32.93 18.70 24.97
CA PHE A 951 -32.36 17.87 23.91
C PHE A 951 -30.84 17.73 24.02
N GLU A 952 -30.14 18.72 24.58
CA GLU A 952 -28.71 18.62 24.91
C GLU A 952 -28.41 17.49 25.92
N SER A 953 -29.38 17.13 26.77
CA SER A 953 -29.25 16.06 27.76
C SER A 953 -29.70 14.68 27.30
N LEU A 954 -30.27 14.48 26.09
CA LEU A 954 -30.80 13.15 25.68
C LEU A 954 -29.79 12.02 25.76
N MET A 955 -28.52 12.28 25.40
CA MET A 955 -27.45 11.29 25.47
C MET A 955 -27.08 10.88 26.91
N SER A 956 -27.59 11.55 27.95
CA SER A 956 -27.40 11.16 29.36
C SER A 956 -28.12 9.86 29.72
N TYR A 957 -29.19 9.52 28.99
CA TYR A 957 -29.95 8.28 29.19
C TYR A 957 -29.25 7.04 28.62
N HIS A 958 -28.10 7.20 27.93
CA HIS A 958 -27.23 6.08 27.53
C HIS A 958 -26.38 5.63 28.72
N THR A 959 -26.90 4.67 29.48
CA THR A 959 -26.38 4.19 30.78
C THR A 959 -25.05 3.43 30.72
N HIS A 960 -24.44 3.25 29.55
CA HIS A 960 -23.12 2.62 29.42
C HIS A 960 -21.94 3.60 29.50
N SER A 961 -22.19 4.91 29.56
CA SER A 961 -21.14 5.93 29.66
C SER A 961 -20.81 6.38 31.08
N ASN A 962 -21.53 5.94 32.12
CA ASN A 962 -21.31 6.41 33.48
C ASN A 962 -21.57 5.32 34.54
N PRO A 963 -20.52 4.63 35.01
CA PRO A 963 -20.57 3.92 36.28
C PRO A 963 -20.60 4.96 37.41
N GLU A 964 -21.62 4.90 38.26
CA GLU A 964 -21.69 5.53 39.59
C GLU A 964 -21.34 7.04 39.70
N GLY A 965 -22.38 7.88 39.76
CA GLY A 965 -22.34 9.16 40.49
C GLY A 965 -21.56 10.33 39.89
N SER A 966 -21.00 10.23 38.69
CA SER A 966 -20.30 11.33 38.02
C SER A 966 -21.29 12.19 37.20
N GLN A 967 -21.20 13.53 37.31
CA GLN A 967 -22.03 14.45 36.53
C GLN A 967 -21.82 14.22 35.02
N TYR A 968 -22.88 13.83 34.31
CA TYR A 968 -22.86 13.69 32.86
C TYR A 968 -22.51 15.05 32.22
N THR A 969 -21.41 15.09 31.46
CA THR A 969 -21.02 16.25 30.67
C THR A 969 -21.34 15.98 29.20
N PRO A 970 -22.29 16.70 28.57
CA PRO A 970 -22.67 16.44 27.20
C PRO A 970 -21.50 16.77 26.26
N SER A 971 -21.22 15.85 25.33
CA SER A 971 -20.16 16.04 24.34
C SER A 971 -20.36 17.35 23.57
N ALA A 972 -19.31 18.16 23.47
CA ALA A 972 -19.36 19.46 22.78
C ALA A 972 -19.83 19.33 21.32
N SER A 973 -19.55 18.20 20.65
CA SER A 973 -20.03 17.94 19.29
C SER A 973 -21.52 17.61 19.23
N PHE A 974 -22.10 17.01 20.28
CA PHE A 974 -23.56 16.84 20.41
C PHE A 974 -24.26 18.17 20.59
N VAL A 975 -23.83 18.91 21.61
CA VAL A 975 -24.42 20.20 21.95
C VAL A 975 -24.37 21.16 20.76
N LYS A 976 -23.24 21.20 20.03
CA LYS A 976 -23.12 22.03 18.83
C LYS A 976 -24.11 21.62 17.74
N ARG A 977 -24.32 20.31 17.50
CA ARG A 977 -25.27 19.81 16.50
C ARG A 977 -26.72 20.07 16.90
N VAL A 978 -27.10 19.83 18.16
CA VAL A 978 -28.43 20.14 18.70
C VAL A 978 -28.75 21.64 18.54
N ASN A 979 -27.81 22.51 18.94
CA ASN A 979 -27.96 23.96 18.78
C ASN A 979 -28.08 24.36 17.30
N GLN A 980 -27.30 23.75 16.42
CA GLN A 980 -27.38 24.00 14.98
C GLN A 980 -28.75 23.61 14.40
N ILE A 981 -29.27 22.44 14.75
CA ILE A 981 -30.60 21.98 14.30
C ILE A 981 -31.70 22.89 14.85
N MET A 982 -31.69 23.18 16.17
CA MET A 982 -32.70 24.03 16.82
C MET A 982 -32.62 25.50 16.37
N SER A 983 -31.46 25.99 15.93
CA SER A 983 -31.31 27.34 15.35
C SER A 983 -32.09 27.53 14.04
N ARG A 984 -32.46 26.44 13.35
CA ARG A 984 -33.33 26.51 12.16
C ARG A 984 -34.69 27.17 12.48
N ILE A 985 -35.15 27.10 13.73
CA ILE A 985 -36.44 27.68 14.17
C ILE A 985 -36.35 29.22 14.35
N ASP A 986 -35.15 29.76 14.61
CA ASP A 986 -34.93 31.17 15.00
C ASP A 986 -35.45 32.20 13.99
N PRO A 987 -35.28 32.05 12.67
CA PRO A 987 -35.80 33.01 11.70
C PRO A 987 -37.31 33.21 11.80
N LEU A 988 -38.07 32.14 12.04
CA LEU A 988 -39.52 32.17 12.15
C LEU A 988 -39.94 32.92 13.42
N LEU A 989 -39.39 32.53 14.57
CA LEU A 989 -39.74 33.12 15.87
C LEU A 989 -39.32 34.59 15.97
N LYS A 990 -38.12 34.95 15.50
CA LYS A 990 -37.64 36.35 15.51
C LYS A 990 -38.51 37.27 14.66
N THR A 991 -38.98 36.80 13.50
CA THR A 991 -39.88 37.58 12.63
C THR A 991 -41.24 37.83 13.28
N LEU A 992 -41.77 36.83 14.02
CA LEU A 992 -43.04 36.93 14.71
C LEU A 992 -43.01 37.88 15.91
N GLN A 993 -41.84 38.09 16.53
CA GLN A 993 -41.67 38.97 17.70
C GLN A 993 -41.57 40.47 17.39
N VAL A 994 -41.21 40.84 16.16
CA VAL A 994 -41.13 42.26 15.79
C VAL A 994 -42.52 42.90 15.91
N ARG A 995 -42.64 44.11 16.47
CA ARG A 995 -43.95 44.79 16.60
C ARG A 995 -44.56 45.09 15.22
N ALA A 996 -45.88 45.13 15.12
CA ALA A 996 -46.58 45.43 13.85
C ALA A 996 -46.55 46.92 13.46
N SER A 997 -46.23 47.80 14.43
CA SER A 997 -46.09 49.24 14.22
C SER A 997 -44.71 49.70 14.70
N PRO A 998 -43.93 50.45 13.90
CA PRO A 998 -44.23 50.90 12.53
C PRO A 998 -44.22 49.75 11.49
N PRO A 999 -45.06 49.82 10.44
CA PRO A 999 -45.26 48.73 9.46
C PRO A 999 -43.99 48.39 8.65
N GLU A 1000 -43.11 49.35 8.42
CA GLU A 1000 -41.83 49.17 7.72
C GLU A 1000 -40.89 48.21 8.46
N GLY A 1001 -40.94 48.21 9.81
CA GLY A 1001 -40.08 47.36 10.64
C GLY A 1001 -40.37 45.87 10.48
N LEU A 1002 -41.65 45.50 10.28
CA LEU A 1002 -42.05 44.11 10.07
C LEU A 1002 -41.65 43.57 8.69
N VAL A 1003 -41.81 44.40 7.66
CA VAL A 1003 -41.41 44.07 6.28
C VAL A 1003 -39.90 43.86 6.20
N GLN A 1004 -39.12 44.75 6.83
CA GLN A 1004 -37.65 44.61 6.90
C GLN A 1004 -37.23 43.36 7.70
N ALA A 1005 -37.86 43.08 8.83
CA ALA A 1005 -37.56 41.89 9.63
C ALA A 1005 -37.81 40.59 8.85
N TYR A 1006 -38.90 40.51 8.09
CA TYR A 1006 -39.18 39.36 7.22
C TYR A 1006 -38.10 39.18 6.13
N LEU A 1007 -37.72 40.26 5.45
CA LEU A 1007 -36.68 40.24 4.41
C LEU A 1007 -35.28 39.93 4.96
N ILE A 1008 -35.00 40.24 6.23
CA ILE A 1008 -33.72 39.94 6.88
C ILE A 1008 -33.67 38.51 7.41
N HIS A 1009 -34.74 38.03 8.05
CA HIS A 1009 -34.75 36.74 8.74
C HIS A 1009 -35.17 35.58 7.84
N ILE A 1010 -36.27 35.70 7.08
CA ILE A 1010 -36.78 34.65 6.18
C ILE A 1010 -36.17 34.78 4.78
N GLY A 1011 -36.02 36.02 4.29
CA GLY A 1011 -35.22 36.33 3.10
C GLY A 1011 -35.76 35.77 1.78
N ASP A 1012 -37.08 35.57 1.67
CA ASP A 1012 -37.73 35.12 0.44
C ASP A 1012 -38.57 36.21 -0.26
N LYS A 1013 -38.90 35.96 -1.54
CA LYS A 1013 -39.75 36.84 -2.36
C LYS A 1013 -41.20 36.37 -2.47
N SER A 1014 -41.61 35.40 -1.66
CA SER A 1014 -42.89 34.72 -1.82
C SER A 1014 -44.03 35.47 -1.13
N ASP A 1015 -44.95 36.02 -1.93
CA ASP A 1015 -46.15 36.70 -1.43
C ASP A 1015 -47.05 35.76 -0.59
N THR A 1016 -47.04 34.44 -0.85
CA THR A 1016 -47.83 33.46 -0.07
C THR A 1016 -47.23 33.22 1.31
N ASN A 1017 -45.90 33.13 1.41
CA ASN A 1017 -45.19 32.96 2.67
C ASN A 1017 -45.35 34.22 3.55
N PHE A 1018 -45.23 35.40 2.95
CA PHE A 1018 -45.40 36.67 3.67
C PHE A 1018 -46.81 36.84 4.24
N ARG A 1019 -47.86 36.60 3.44
CA ARG A 1019 -49.25 36.64 3.92
C ARG A 1019 -49.52 35.67 5.07
N LYS A 1020 -48.91 34.48 5.04
CA LYS A 1020 -49.09 33.49 6.09
C LYS A 1020 -48.38 33.89 7.40
N ILE A 1021 -47.25 34.60 7.33
CA ILE A 1021 -46.63 35.22 8.52
C ILE A 1021 -47.52 36.34 9.10
N LEU A 1022 -48.19 37.13 8.25
CA LEU A 1022 -49.17 38.13 8.71
C LEU A 1022 -50.38 37.48 9.40
N ASP A 1023 -50.86 36.35 8.87
CA ASP A 1023 -51.91 35.53 9.50
C ASP A 1023 -51.47 34.97 10.87
N LEU A 1024 -50.26 34.44 10.97
CA LEU A 1024 -49.69 33.88 12.21
C LEU A 1024 -49.56 34.95 13.31
N LYS A 1025 -49.29 36.19 12.92
CA LYS A 1025 -49.21 37.34 13.83
C LYS A 1025 -50.57 37.86 14.31
N GLY A 1026 -51.68 37.42 13.70
CA GLY A 1026 -53.03 37.80 14.11
C GLY A 1026 -53.51 39.16 13.62
N LEU A 1027 -52.93 39.72 12.57
CA LEU A 1027 -53.38 40.98 11.96
C LEU A 1027 -54.67 40.71 11.15
N ARG A 1028 -55.84 40.98 11.74
CA ARG A 1028 -57.16 40.63 11.17
C ARG A 1028 -57.77 41.67 10.23
N SER A 1029 -57.26 42.90 10.21
CA SER A 1029 -57.76 43.96 9.34
C SER A 1029 -57.27 43.77 7.90
N LYS A 1030 -58.19 43.55 6.96
CA LYS A 1030 -57.87 43.48 5.52
C LYS A 1030 -57.19 44.75 5.00
N ALA A 1031 -57.47 45.91 5.61
CA ALA A 1031 -56.85 47.17 5.24
C ALA A 1031 -55.36 47.22 5.67
N ASP A 1032 -55.04 46.73 6.87
CA ASP A 1032 -53.68 46.75 7.40
C ASP A 1032 -52.78 45.71 6.71
N GLN A 1033 -53.36 44.55 6.37
CA GLN A 1033 -52.67 43.54 5.56
C GLN A 1033 -52.39 44.03 4.14
N ALA A 1034 -53.33 44.76 3.51
CA ALA A 1034 -53.13 45.29 2.16
C ALA A 1034 -51.98 46.30 2.11
N HIS A 1035 -51.90 47.20 3.10
CA HIS A 1035 -50.81 48.18 3.21
C HIS A 1035 -49.44 47.51 3.42
N LEU A 1036 -49.35 46.47 4.26
CA LEU A 1036 -48.11 45.72 4.49
C LEU A 1036 -47.66 44.92 3.27
N VAL A 1037 -48.59 44.35 2.52
CA VAL A 1037 -48.29 43.62 1.26
C VAL A 1037 -47.83 44.57 0.16
N GLU A 1038 -48.39 45.79 0.10
CA GLU A 1038 -47.95 46.85 -0.80
C GLU A 1038 -46.51 47.29 -0.46
N LEU A 1039 -46.22 47.56 0.82
CA LEU A 1039 -44.87 47.89 1.29
C LEU A 1039 -43.86 46.76 1.02
N PHE A 1040 -44.26 45.49 1.16
CA PHE A 1040 -43.44 44.33 0.80
C PHE A 1040 -43.18 44.25 -0.71
N THR A 1041 -44.19 44.56 -1.53
CA THR A 1041 -44.05 44.61 -3.00
C THR A 1041 -43.08 45.71 -3.43
N ILE A 1042 -43.12 46.86 -2.76
CA ILE A 1042 -42.17 47.95 -3.01
C ILE A 1042 -40.74 47.55 -2.62
N HIS A 1043 -40.55 46.89 -1.47
CA HIS A 1043 -39.23 46.50 -0.99
C HIS A 1043 -38.65 45.25 -1.68
N LYS A 1044 -39.48 44.37 -2.28
CA LYS A 1044 -39.00 43.19 -3.03
C LYS A 1044 -38.44 43.54 -4.42
N GLU A 1045 -38.86 44.66 -4.99
CA GLU A 1045 -38.39 45.17 -6.30
C GLU A 1045 -37.11 46.02 -6.18
N GLY A 1046 -36.79 46.53 -4.98
CA GLY A 1046 -35.51 47.17 -4.68
C GLY A 1046 -34.34 46.19 -4.77
N THR A 1047 -33.29 46.55 -5.51
CA THR A 1047 -32.15 45.68 -5.88
C THR A 1047 -31.25 45.19 -4.71
N ALA A 1048 -31.58 45.49 -3.46
CA ALA A 1048 -30.87 44.96 -2.29
C ALA A 1048 -31.79 44.86 -1.07
N ALA A 1049 -31.80 43.69 -0.40
CA ALA A 1049 -32.33 43.58 0.94
C ALA A 1049 -31.56 44.53 1.88
N PRO A 1050 -32.18 45.09 2.94
CA PRO A 1050 -31.47 45.85 3.96
C PRO A 1050 -30.47 44.89 4.65
N GLY A 1051 -29.20 44.90 4.22
CA GLY A 1051 -28.16 43.98 4.69
C GLY A 1051 -27.37 43.21 3.64
N GLY A 1052 -27.56 43.45 2.33
CA GLY A 1052 -26.63 43.01 1.27
C GLY A 1052 -26.67 41.52 0.88
N LYS A 1053 -27.66 40.75 1.34
CA LYS A 1053 -27.88 39.35 0.90
C LYS A 1053 -28.89 39.27 -0.25
N GLN A 1054 -28.63 38.38 -1.21
CA GLN A 1054 -29.51 38.14 -2.36
C GLN A 1054 -30.74 37.31 -1.93
N LEU A 1055 -31.95 37.84 -2.18
CA LEU A 1055 -33.22 37.21 -1.78
C LEU A 1055 -33.53 35.98 -2.65
N VAL A 1056 -33.94 34.88 -2.01
CA VAL A 1056 -34.29 33.60 -2.67
C VAL A 1056 -35.76 33.61 -3.13
N MET A 1057 -36.10 32.87 -4.20
CA MET A 1057 -37.49 32.82 -4.70
C MET A 1057 -38.49 32.31 -3.65
N SER A 1058 -38.14 31.26 -2.93
CA SER A 1058 -38.93 30.68 -1.84
C SER A 1058 -38.01 30.01 -0.83
N SER A 1059 -38.17 30.30 0.46
CA SER A 1059 -37.30 29.71 1.49
C SER A 1059 -37.58 28.21 1.66
N PRO A 1060 -36.57 27.33 1.64
CA PRO A 1060 -36.75 25.89 1.89
C PRO A 1060 -37.28 25.58 3.30
N LEU A 1061 -37.22 26.56 4.21
CA LEU A 1061 -37.79 26.46 5.55
C LEU A 1061 -39.33 26.47 5.57
N LEU A 1062 -39.96 27.19 4.65
CA LEU A 1062 -41.42 27.38 4.60
C LEU A 1062 -42.09 26.60 3.46
N THR A 1063 -41.35 26.31 2.38
CA THR A 1063 -41.89 25.71 1.15
C THR A 1063 -42.50 24.30 1.36
N PRO A 1064 -41.87 23.36 2.10
CA PRO A 1064 -42.45 22.04 2.37
C PRO A 1064 -43.72 22.10 3.24
N LEU A 1065 -43.84 23.14 4.07
CA LEU A 1065 -44.93 23.35 5.03
C LEU A 1065 -46.16 24.01 4.40
N MET A 1066 -46.03 24.51 3.17
CA MET A 1066 -47.09 25.21 2.44
C MET A 1066 -47.98 24.25 1.63
N ALA A 1067 -47.43 23.13 1.18
CA ALA A 1067 -48.14 22.11 0.39
C ALA A 1067 -49.23 21.36 1.19
N SER A 1068 -49.16 21.35 2.52
CA SER A 1068 -50.12 20.63 3.39
C SER A 1068 -51.41 21.41 3.72
N SER A 1069 -51.53 22.68 3.30
CA SER A 1069 -52.58 23.59 3.81
C SER A 1069 -53.71 23.94 2.83
N GLY A 1070 -53.78 23.29 1.66
CA GLY A 1070 -54.80 23.59 0.65
C GLY A 1070 -55.59 22.35 0.22
N PHE A 1071 -56.67 21.99 0.93
CA PHE A 1071 -57.73 21.17 0.35
C PHE A 1071 -59.09 21.51 0.97
N GLY A 1072 -59.91 22.23 0.20
CA GLY A 1072 -61.35 22.36 0.40
C GLY A 1072 -62.07 21.95 -0.88
N GLY A 1073 -62.86 20.87 -0.81
CA GLY A 1073 -63.98 20.57 -1.69
C GLY A 1073 -63.69 19.93 -3.05
N GLY A 1074 -63.86 18.60 -3.16
CA GLY A 1074 -63.99 17.89 -4.44
C GLY A 1074 -63.60 16.41 -4.31
N GLY A 1075 -64.59 15.52 -4.29
CA GLY A 1075 -64.41 14.10 -3.98
C GLY A 1075 -63.51 13.33 -4.95
N ALA A 1076 -62.47 12.73 -4.39
CA ALA A 1076 -61.84 11.50 -4.84
C ALA A 1076 -61.30 10.80 -3.59
N MET A 1077 -61.54 9.49 -3.44
CA MET A 1077 -61.16 8.72 -2.25
C MET A 1077 -59.65 8.84 -1.99
N ALA A 1078 -59.30 9.54 -0.91
CA ALA A 1078 -57.95 9.66 -0.39
C ALA A 1078 -57.70 8.54 0.64
N THR A 1079 -56.80 7.63 0.30
CA THR A 1079 -56.17 6.70 1.25
C THR A 1079 -55.19 7.48 2.13
N ASN A 1080 -55.20 7.19 3.43
CA ASN A 1080 -54.40 7.81 4.49
C ASN A 1080 -52.89 7.94 4.13
N PRO A 1081 -52.22 9.09 4.36
CA PRO A 1081 -50.78 9.25 4.11
C PRO A 1081 -49.85 8.67 5.21
N GLY A 1082 -50.34 7.74 6.03
CA GLY A 1082 -49.61 7.20 7.19
C GLY A 1082 -48.83 5.91 6.94
N LEU A 1083 -48.94 5.30 5.75
CA LEU A 1083 -48.34 3.99 5.44
C LEU A 1083 -47.40 3.98 4.23
N ASP A 1084 -47.45 5.00 3.37
CA ASP A 1084 -46.61 5.08 2.15
C ASP A 1084 -45.25 5.78 2.36
N ALA A 1085 -45.01 6.40 3.52
CA ALA A 1085 -43.72 7.02 3.82
C ALA A 1085 -42.62 5.97 4.08
N ALA A 1086 -42.95 4.87 4.77
CA ALA A 1086 -41.98 3.81 5.08
C ALA A 1086 -41.63 2.96 3.85
N SER A 1087 -42.59 2.70 2.95
CA SER A 1087 -42.34 2.03 1.66
C SER A 1087 -41.49 2.91 0.74
N SER A 1088 -41.80 4.20 0.65
CA SER A 1088 -41.03 5.16 -0.15
C SER A 1088 -39.62 5.41 0.41
N ILE A 1089 -39.39 5.32 1.71
CA ILE A 1089 -38.07 5.59 2.32
C ILE A 1089 -37.14 4.39 2.15
N GLY A 1090 -37.63 3.16 2.32
CA GLY A 1090 -36.83 1.95 2.08
C GLY A 1090 -36.40 1.83 0.62
N GLU A 1091 -37.33 2.04 -0.31
CA GLU A 1091 -37.06 1.95 -1.75
C GLU A 1091 -36.19 3.11 -2.25
N LYS A 1092 -36.35 4.33 -1.72
CA LYS A 1092 -35.51 5.49 -2.05
C LYS A 1092 -34.14 5.47 -1.35
N LEU A 1093 -33.99 4.86 -0.17
CA LEU A 1093 -32.69 4.68 0.48
C LEU A 1093 -31.90 3.56 -0.20
N LEU A 1094 -32.55 2.47 -0.62
CA LEU A 1094 -31.90 1.42 -1.42
C LEU A 1094 -31.59 1.89 -2.85
N SER A 1095 -32.43 2.73 -3.49
CA SER A 1095 -32.09 3.33 -4.79
C SER A 1095 -31.04 4.43 -4.65
N ALA A 1096 -31.09 5.25 -3.59
CA ALA A 1096 -30.08 6.25 -3.32
C ALA A 1096 -28.73 5.60 -3.01
N ALA A 1097 -28.67 4.52 -2.21
CA ALA A 1097 -27.43 3.78 -1.96
C ALA A 1097 -26.85 3.11 -3.23
N ARG A 1098 -27.71 2.77 -4.20
CA ARG A 1098 -27.29 2.28 -5.53
C ARG A 1098 -26.76 3.38 -6.45
N ASP A 1099 -27.25 4.62 -6.29
CA ASP A 1099 -26.89 5.78 -7.11
C ASP A 1099 -25.83 6.71 -6.47
N THR A 1100 -25.54 6.59 -5.17
CA THR A 1100 -24.59 7.46 -4.43
C THR A 1100 -23.13 7.02 -4.47
N GLY A 1101 -22.77 6.04 -5.32
CA GLY A 1101 -21.37 5.71 -5.62
C GLY A 1101 -20.53 6.87 -6.21
N VAL A 1102 -21.09 8.07 -6.38
CA VAL A 1102 -20.43 9.24 -6.99
C VAL A 1102 -20.42 10.50 -6.11
N THR A 1103 -20.97 10.50 -4.88
CA THR A 1103 -20.81 11.65 -3.97
C THR A 1103 -20.58 11.22 -2.52
N GLY A 1104 -19.30 11.21 -2.14
CA GLY A 1104 -18.83 10.73 -0.84
C GLY A 1104 -19.38 11.49 0.35
N LEU A 1105 -19.69 10.72 1.40
CA LEU A 1105 -19.72 11.16 2.79
C LEU A 1105 -18.30 11.60 3.21
N GLY A 1106 -17.91 12.80 2.79
CA GLY A 1106 -16.71 13.48 3.26
C GLY A 1106 -16.98 14.11 4.63
N VAL A 1107 -16.54 13.44 5.70
CA VAL A 1107 -16.28 14.10 6.99
C VAL A 1107 -14.77 14.22 7.15
N SER A 1108 -14.24 15.37 6.73
CA SER A 1108 -12.90 15.82 7.08
C SER A 1108 -12.93 16.46 8.47
N ILE A 1109 -12.15 15.93 9.41
CA ILE A 1109 -11.92 16.54 10.72
C ILE A 1109 -10.53 17.22 10.68
N PRO A 1110 -10.41 18.54 10.93
CA PRO A 1110 -9.12 19.15 11.23
C PRO A 1110 -8.73 18.86 12.68
N GLY A 1111 -7.51 18.36 12.88
CA GLY A 1111 -6.97 17.96 14.18
C GLY A 1111 -6.69 19.10 15.16
N GLY A 1112 -6.72 18.75 16.45
CA GLY A 1112 -6.18 19.50 17.58
C GLY A 1112 -5.68 18.51 18.63
N ALA A 1113 -4.39 18.58 18.92
CA ALA A 1113 -3.60 17.58 19.65
C ALA A 1113 -3.84 17.56 21.18
N GLY A 1114 -3.78 16.35 21.75
CA GLY A 1114 -3.64 16.08 23.18
C GLY A 1114 -3.33 14.59 23.38
N GLY A 1115 -2.06 14.27 23.63
CA GLY A 1115 -1.53 12.92 23.59
C GLY A 1115 -1.92 12.02 24.77
N GLY A 1116 -2.00 10.73 24.47
CA GLY A 1116 -2.10 9.62 25.41
C GLY A 1116 -2.11 8.32 24.62
N ASN A 1117 -1.00 7.59 24.66
CA ASN A 1117 -0.81 6.30 24.00
C ASN A 1117 -1.78 5.25 24.58
N PRO A 1118 -2.45 4.42 23.76
CA PRO A 1118 -2.71 3.04 24.17
C PRO A 1118 -2.39 2.08 23.02
N GLN A 1119 -1.13 1.69 22.95
CA GLN A 1119 -0.78 0.33 22.51
C GLN A 1119 -0.91 -0.55 23.77
N VAL A 1120 -1.48 -1.75 23.59
CA VAL A 1120 -1.80 -2.81 24.59
C VAL A 1120 -3.30 -2.89 24.93
N ASN A 1121 -4.02 -3.76 24.19
CA ASN A 1121 -5.08 -4.68 24.67
C ASN A 1121 -5.98 -5.27 23.54
N ILE A 1122 -5.44 -5.52 22.35
CA ILE A 1122 -6.19 -6.22 21.27
C ILE A 1122 -6.16 -7.76 21.44
N ASN A 1123 -5.36 -8.29 22.39
CA ASN A 1123 -5.15 -9.73 22.54
C ASN A 1123 -5.99 -10.40 23.67
N GLU A 1124 -6.82 -9.66 24.40
CA GLU A 1124 -7.66 -10.24 25.48
C GLU A 1124 -9.10 -10.57 25.04
N ASN A 1125 -9.64 -9.91 24.01
CA ASN A 1125 -11.00 -10.20 23.51
C ASN A 1125 -11.10 -11.48 22.66
N LEU A 1126 -9.97 -12.06 22.24
CA LEU A 1126 -9.93 -13.34 21.52
C LEU A 1126 -9.98 -14.59 22.43
N LYS A 1127 -9.89 -14.43 23.77
CA LYS A 1127 -9.96 -15.56 24.72
C LYS A 1127 -11.35 -15.86 25.26
N ASN A 1128 -12.32 -14.94 25.15
CA ASN A 1128 -13.61 -15.08 25.83
C ASN A 1128 -14.75 -15.66 24.97
N ILE A 1129 -14.57 -15.83 23.66
CA ILE A 1129 -15.57 -16.48 22.79
C ILE A 1129 -15.39 -18.02 22.79
N GLY A 1130 -14.20 -18.52 23.16
CA GLY A 1130 -13.91 -19.96 23.25
C GLY A 1130 -14.51 -20.70 24.44
N LYS A 1131 -15.21 -20.00 25.35
CA LYS A 1131 -15.82 -20.59 26.55
C LYS A 1131 -17.33 -20.79 26.48
N PHE A 1132 -18.01 -20.22 25.47
CA PHE A 1132 -19.48 -20.27 25.37
C PHE A 1132 -20.00 -21.51 24.62
N PHE A 1133 -19.19 -22.15 23.77
CA PHE A 1133 -19.63 -23.26 22.89
C PHE A 1133 -19.05 -24.64 23.26
N ARG A 1134 -18.62 -24.87 24.51
CA ARG A 1134 -18.07 -26.17 24.96
C ARG A 1134 -19.00 -27.02 25.81
N ARG A 1135 -20.28 -26.67 25.86
CA ARG A 1135 -21.26 -27.36 26.70
C ARG A 1135 -22.49 -27.68 25.85
N ASP A 1136 -22.38 -28.78 25.11
CA ASP A 1136 -23.44 -29.74 24.80
C ASP A 1136 -23.06 -30.55 23.55
N ILE A 1137 -22.33 -31.63 23.80
CA ILE A 1137 -22.48 -32.97 23.20
C ILE A 1137 -21.63 -33.87 24.10
N GLY A 1138 -22.23 -34.24 25.24
CA GLY A 1138 -21.80 -35.37 26.05
C GLY A 1138 -22.75 -36.52 25.77
N GLY A 1139 -22.22 -37.73 25.52
CA GLY A 1139 -23.08 -38.89 25.37
C GLY A 1139 -22.38 -40.19 24.98
N LEU A 1140 -22.04 -40.96 26.02
CA LEU A 1140 -22.03 -42.43 26.08
C LEU A 1140 -20.84 -43.22 25.51
N GLY A 1141 -20.14 -43.92 26.42
CA GLY A 1141 -19.35 -45.11 26.06
C GLY A 1141 -18.28 -45.57 27.04
N ALA A 1142 -18.60 -45.72 28.32
CA ALA A 1142 -17.69 -46.26 29.34
C ALA A 1142 -17.35 -47.75 29.15
N ARG A 1143 -16.09 -48.15 29.36
CA ARG A 1143 -15.71 -49.28 30.25
C ARG A 1143 -14.20 -49.44 30.46
N PHE A 1144 -13.79 -49.31 31.74
CA PHE A 1144 -12.81 -50.10 32.53
C PHE A 1144 -11.68 -50.84 31.78
N GLY A 1145 -10.39 -50.72 32.11
CA GLY A 1145 -9.70 -50.59 33.40
C GLY A 1145 -8.70 -51.75 33.52
N LYS A 1146 -7.39 -51.55 33.74
CA LYS A 1146 -6.63 -51.73 35.01
C LYS A 1146 -5.12 -51.63 34.67
N ARG A 1147 -4.34 -50.81 35.39
CA ARG A 1147 -3.42 -51.16 36.52
C ARG A 1147 -2.18 -51.96 36.06
N ASP A 1148 -0.94 -51.68 36.45
CA ASP A 1148 -0.32 -51.27 37.73
C ASP A 1148 1.16 -50.95 37.35
N VAL A 1149 1.93 -49.99 37.88
CA VAL A 1149 2.53 -49.81 39.22
C VAL A 1149 3.88 -49.10 38.99
N THR A 1150 4.17 -48.13 39.85
CA THR A 1150 5.43 -47.39 40.10
C THR A 1150 6.60 -48.34 40.49
N PRO A 1151 7.90 -47.95 40.68
CA PRO A 1151 8.27 -46.72 41.39
C PRO A 1151 9.69 -46.13 41.20
N THR A 1152 9.93 -45.07 42.00
CA THR A 1152 11.21 -44.58 42.56
C THR A 1152 12.23 -43.95 41.61
N GLY A 1153 12.94 -42.88 41.95
CA GLY A 1153 13.02 -42.12 43.18
C GLY A 1153 14.34 -41.31 43.20
N SER A 1154 14.28 -40.16 43.88
CA SER A 1154 15.38 -39.45 44.57
C SER A 1154 16.61 -38.95 43.80
N GLY A 1155 16.78 -37.61 43.87
CA GLY A 1155 17.85 -37.07 44.71
C GLY A 1155 19.00 -36.37 43.99
N GLY A 1156 19.33 -35.16 44.48
CA GLY A 1156 20.71 -34.69 44.51
C GLY A 1156 21.01 -33.42 43.72
N ALA A 1157 21.37 -32.38 44.45
CA ALA A 1157 21.77 -31.07 44.00
C ALA A 1157 23.28 -30.98 43.64
N ASP A 1158 23.65 -29.78 43.21
CA ASP A 1158 24.97 -29.12 43.25
C ASP A 1158 25.98 -29.26 42.09
N ASP A 1159 26.10 -28.11 41.41
CA ASP A 1159 27.29 -27.23 41.39
C ASP A 1159 28.40 -27.44 40.36
N GLY A 1160 28.98 -26.31 39.95
CA GLY A 1160 30.38 -26.22 39.52
C GLY A 1160 30.63 -26.11 38.02
N GLY A 1161 30.91 -24.88 37.58
CA GLY A 1161 31.24 -24.57 36.19
C GLY A 1161 32.61 -25.04 35.69
N ARG A 1162 32.73 -25.00 34.36
CA ARG A 1162 33.90 -24.53 33.62
C ARG A 1162 33.47 -24.08 32.22
#